data_AF-A0A8H3QQ12-F1
#
_entry.id   AF-A0A8H3QQ12-F1
#
_cell.length_a   1.000
_cell.length_b   1.000
_cell.length_c   1.000
_cell.angle_alpha   90.00
_cell.angle_beta   90.00
_cell.angle_gamma   90.00
#
_symmetry.space_group_name_H-M   'P 1'
#
loop_
_entity.id
_entity.type
_entity.pdbx_description
1 polymer ?
#
loop_
_entity_poly.entity_id
_entity_poly.type
_entity_poly.pdbx_seq_one_letter_code
_entity_poly.pdbx_strand_id
1 'polypeptide(L)'
;MDSFLKNIKNLAKSRDCDCNFECNAKRFKQKFKNWTSGNIYVDEIIQDTQLSDHNYDSCVALEWIPYDRLYEIKYLTGSESDKVYSARWIDGYIDEWDKKNQNWERKGQNMFVTLKSLNNSTSITLEFINKIAAHHKIYGMTQDLETKNYMVVFDNKCEKCKYECNTVYFQRNFDKWTSGDNDIDKFIQSTQLSAHRNITEALEWIPYDRLYEIKYLTGSESDKVYSAGWIDGNICEWDSYFQAWKRNNKHIFVTLKGLNNSTSITLEFINKIAAPYKIYGITQDLETKNYMVVFDNKCEKCKYECNAIYFQCNFDKWTSDNDDIDKFIQSTQLSAHSDITEALEWIPYGRLYNIKYLTGSETDKMYSARWIDGYIDEWDKKNQNWERKGQNMFVTLKSLNNSTSITLEFINKIAAPHKIYGITQDLETKNYMVVFDNKCEKCKYECNTVYFQRNFDKWTSGDNDIDKFIQSTQLSAHRNITEALEWIPYGRLYNIKYLTESETDKVYSARLTDGNICKWNSYFQDWEKNNEHIFVILKSLNNLTSITLEFINKIAASHKIYGITQNSETKNYMVVFDNNCEKCKYECNAIYFQRNFDKWTSEALEWIPYGRLYNIKYLTGSETDKVYKFINKIAAPHKIYGITQDLETKNYMGTQLSDHIYNSNKFHALEWIPYNKFYDITYVAKGGFEKVYRTKWIDGYIDKWDNKNQNWERKDLNTFVALKSLNNSKNITLEFMNEITFTL
;
A
#
# COMPACT_ATOMS: atom_id res chain seq x y z
N MET A 1 17.75 83.95 -22.83
CA MET A 1 18.25 84.63 -21.60
C MET A 1 17.10 85.22 -20.77
N ASP A 2 16.07 85.82 -21.37
CA ASP A 2 14.92 86.39 -20.61
C ASP A 2 13.86 85.39 -20.10
N SER A 3 13.75 84.18 -20.67
CA SER A 3 12.93 83.09 -20.12
C SER A 3 13.54 82.48 -18.85
N PHE A 4 14.88 82.51 -18.75
CA PHE A 4 15.66 82.03 -17.60
C PHE A 4 15.50 82.96 -16.38
N LEU A 5 15.50 84.29 -16.58
CA LEU A 5 15.19 85.28 -15.53
C LEU A 5 13.74 85.23 -15.05
N LYS A 6 12.80 84.77 -15.89
CA LYS A 6 11.37 84.70 -15.56
C LYS A 6 11.01 83.44 -14.75
N ASN A 7 11.67 82.30 -15.02
CA ASN A 7 11.51 81.09 -14.21
C ASN A 7 12.30 81.16 -12.90
N ILE A 8 13.46 81.82 -12.87
CA ILE A 8 14.13 82.15 -11.61
C ILE A 8 13.25 83.08 -10.76
N LYS A 9 12.51 84.05 -11.33
CA LYS A 9 11.58 84.89 -10.55
C LYS A 9 10.36 84.17 -9.97
N ASN A 10 9.97 83.00 -10.49
CA ASN A 10 8.89 82.19 -9.90
C ASN A 10 9.39 81.22 -8.81
N LEU A 11 10.70 80.99 -8.70
CA LEU A 11 11.36 80.26 -7.60
C LEU A 11 12.13 81.20 -6.65
N ALA A 12 12.40 82.44 -7.04
CA ALA A 12 13.10 83.46 -6.27
C ALA A 12 12.12 84.59 -5.92
N LYS A 13 11.25 84.35 -4.93
CA LYS A 13 10.97 85.42 -3.97
C LYS A 13 12.12 85.44 -2.97
N SER A 14 13.08 86.31 -3.27
CA SER A 14 14.12 86.84 -2.39
C SER A 14 15.31 85.91 -2.07
N ARG A 15 16.52 86.40 -2.33
CA ARG A 15 17.78 85.88 -1.72
C ARG A 15 17.79 86.03 -0.18
N ASP A 16 16.75 86.65 0.38
CA ASP A 16 16.41 86.68 1.80
C ASP A 16 15.06 85.98 2.08
N CYS A 17 15.07 84.88 2.85
CA CYS A 17 13.84 84.32 3.40
C CYS A 17 13.21 85.35 4.35
N ASP A 18 12.25 86.13 3.84
CA ASP A 18 11.39 87.07 4.59
C ASP A 18 10.27 86.33 5.35
N CYS A 19 10.63 85.20 5.93
CA CYS A 19 9.76 84.41 6.76
C CYS A 19 9.77 85.00 8.19
N ASN A 20 8.62 85.42 8.73
CA ASN A 20 8.53 86.01 10.09
C ASN A 20 8.66 84.98 11.23
N PHE A 21 8.90 83.71 10.91
CA PHE A 21 9.06 82.59 11.84
C PHE A 21 10.27 81.72 11.45
N GLU A 22 10.65 80.77 12.29
CA GLU A 22 11.82 79.91 12.09
C GLU A 22 11.49 78.66 11.25
N CYS A 23 11.66 78.71 9.93
CA CYS A 23 11.38 77.59 9.01
C CYS A 23 12.65 76.86 8.51
N ASN A 24 12.45 75.74 7.81
CA ASN A 24 13.53 74.91 7.26
C ASN A 24 14.50 75.71 6.36
N ALA A 25 14.00 76.58 5.48
CA ALA A 25 14.83 77.46 4.63
C ALA A 25 15.82 78.33 5.43
N LYS A 26 15.40 78.88 6.59
CA LYS A 26 16.31 79.64 7.48
C LYS A 26 17.39 78.74 8.08
N ARG A 27 17.02 77.53 8.50
CA ARG A 27 17.94 76.54 9.08
C ARG A 27 18.97 76.06 8.07
N PHE A 28 18.56 75.84 6.82
CA PHE A 28 19.47 75.55 5.73
C PHE A 28 20.42 76.71 5.43
N LYS A 29 19.91 77.94 5.33
CA LYS A 29 20.72 79.15 5.06
C LYS A 29 21.84 79.34 6.09
N GLN A 30 21.62 78.97 7.36
CA GLN A 30 22.66 79.01 8.41
C GLN A 30 23.80 78.01 8.16
N LYS A 31 23.53 76.90 7.46
CA LYS A 31 24.48 75.80 7.21
C LYS A 31 25.18 75.88 5.84
N PHE A 32 24.88 76.88 4.99
CA PHE A 32 25.50 76.99 3.65
C PHE A 32 27.02 77.12 3.66
N LYS A 33 27.60 77.66 4.74
CA LYS A 33 29.06 77.74 4.89
C LYS A 33 29.72 76.41 5.27
N ASN A 34 28.93 75.37 5.59
CA ASN A 34 29.42 74.10 6.12
C ASN A 34 29.68 73.05 5.03
N TRP A 35 29.27 73.30 3.79
CA TRP A 35 29.50 72.40 2.67
C TRP A 35 29.65 73.19 1.35
N THR A 36 30.37 72.61 0.39
CA THR A 36 30.42 73.08 -1.01
C THR A 36 30.72 71.87 -1.88
N SER A 37 30.13 71.85 -3.08
CA SER A 37 30.42 70.85 -4.12
C SER A 37 31.68 71.18 -4.94
N GLY A 38 32.29 72.35 -4.70
CA GLY A 38 33.35 72.90 -5.54
C GLY A 38 32.87 73.46 -6.89
N ASN A 39 31.56 73.43 -7.18
CA ASN A 39 30.97 74.00 -8.38
C ASN A 39 29.80 74.93 -8.02
N ILE A 40 29.92 76.20 -8.39
CA ILE A 40 28.95 77.24 -8.06
C ILE A 40 27.53 76.92 -8.58
N TYR A 41 27.40 76.30 -9.75
CA TYR A 41 26.10 75.98 -10.33
C TYR A 41 25.41 74.84 -9.58
N VAL A 42 26.16 73.85 -9.10
CA VAL A 42 25.62 72.75 -8.28
C VAL A 42 25.22 73.27 -6.91
N ASP A 43 26.07 74.11 -6.31
CA ASP A 43 25.77 74.76 -5.04
C ASP A 43 24.50 75.63 -5.15
N GLU A 44 24.35 76.42 -6.21
CA GLU A 44 23.16 77.23 -6.50
C GLU A 44 21.90 76.36 -6.62
N ILE A 45 21.93 75.26 -7.39
CA ILE A 45 20.77 74.36 -7.54
C ILE A 45 20.34 73.78 -6.19
N ILE A 46 21.29 73.26 -5.40
CA ILE A 46 20.99 72.67 -4.09
C ILE A 46 20.45 73.74 -3.14
N GLN A 47 21.11 74.91 -3.06
CA GLN A 47 20.70 76.00 -2.19
C GLN A 47 19.32 76.57 -2.57
N ASP A 48 19.01 76.71 -3.85
CA ASP A 48 17.71 77.19 -4.32
C ASP A 48 16.57 76.25 -3.88
N THR A 49 16.80 74.93 -3.96
CA THR A 49 15.81 73.94 -3.45
C THR A 49 15.67 74.01 -1.93
N GLN A 50 16.77 74.21 -1.19
CA GLN A 50 16.77 74.37 0.27
C GLN A 50 16.09 75.66 0.73
N LEU A 51 16.24 76.77 0.02
CA LEU A 51 15.59 78.05 0.32
C LEU A 51 14.09 78.04 0.02
N SER A 52 13.66 77.19 -0.92
CA SER A 52 12.26 77.01 -1.29
C SER A 52 11.48 76.16 -0.26
N ASP A 53 12.18 75.48 0.66
CA ASP A 53 11.57 74.59 1.66
C ASP A 53 11.15 75.34 2.93
N HIS A 54 9.91 75.81 2.96
CA HIS A 54 9.32 76.50 4.11
C HIS A 54 8.49 75.60 5.03
N ASN A 55 8.38 74.31 4.74
CA ASN A 55 7.59 73.39 5.54
C ASN A 55 8.33 73.06 6.86
N TYR A 56 7.59 72.74 7.92
CA TYR A 56 8.14 72.29 9.20
C TYR A 56 8.17 70.77 9.32
N ASP A 57 7.20 70.09 8.70
CA ASP A 57 6.89 68.68 8.99
C ASP A 57 7.44 67.70 7.94
N SER A 58 7.99 68.19 6.81
CA SER A 58 8.73 67.33 5.87
C SER A 58 9.66 68.15 4.99
N CYS A 59 10.87 67.64 4.74
CA CYS A 59 11.85 68.25 3.86
C CYS A 59 11.81 67.66 2.44
N VAL A 60 11.78 68.54 1.43
CA VAL A 60 11.87 68.19 0.00
C VAL A 60 13.15 68.73 -0.63
N ALA A 61 14.01 69.37 0.17
CA ALA A 61 15.22 69.98 -0.30
C ALA A 61 16.27 68.95 -0.75
N LEU A 62 17.03 69.31 -1.78
CA LEU A 62 18.19 68.53 -2.21
C LEU A 62 19.34 68.73 -1.22
N GLU A 63 20.23 67.74 -1.13
CA GLU A 63 21.46 67.87 -0.37
C GLU A 63 22.72 67.54 -1.19
N TRP A 64 23.84 68.12 -0.78
CA TRP A 64 25.15 67.65 -1.23
C TRP A 64 25.48 66.38 -0.46
N ILE A 65 25.69 65.28 -1.19
CA ILE A 65 26.01 63.97 -0.64
C ILE A 65 27.50 63.74 -0.88
N PRO A 66 28.34 63.76 0.18
CA PRO A 66 29.75 63.41 0.03
C PRO A 66 29.86 61.99 -0.51
N TYR A 67 30.69 61.80 -1.55
CA TYR A 67 30.75 60.54 -2.29
C TYR A 67 31.20 59.35 -1.44
N ASP A 68 32.00 59.60 -0.40
CA ASP A 68 32.44 58.61 0.59
C ASP A 68 31.31 58.11 1.52
N ARG A 69 30.12 58.73 1.46
CA ARG A 69 28.90 58.25 2.12
C ARG A 69 28.12 57.26 1.26
N LEU A 70 28.56 57.01 0.02
CA LEU A 70 28.02 56.02 -0.89
C LEU A 70 28.97 54.82 -0.97
N TYR A 71 28.43 53.62 -0.83
CA TYR A 71 29.19 52.36 -0.89
C TYR A 71 28.43 51.28 -1.67
N GLU A 72 29.10 50.16 -1.98
CA GLU A 72 28.55 49.13 -2.89
C GLU A 72 28.07 49.72 -4.23
N ILE A 73 28.85 50.65 -4.79
CA ILE A 73 28.52 51.31 -6.04
C ILE A 73 28.69 50.31 -7.20
N LYS A 74 27.59 50.01 -7.89
CA LYS A 74 27.53 49.06 -8.99
C LYS A 74 27.01 49.72 -10.25
N TYR A 75 27.71 49.51 -11.36
CA TYR A 75 27.22 49.94 -12.68
C TYR A 75 25.97 49.14 -13.08
N LEU A 76 24.92 49.83 -13.52
CA LEU A 76 23.67 49.21 -13.97
C LEU A 76 23.56 49.18 -15.49
N THR A 77 23.63 50.35 -16.11
CA THR A 77 23.39 50.53 -17.55
C THR A 77 23.82 51.94 -17.98
N GLY A 78 23.91 52.18 -19.30
CA GLY A 78 24.24 53.48 -19.87
C GLY A 78 25.23 53.39 -21.03
N SER A 79 25.36 54.49 -21.76
CA SER A 79 26.48 54.71 -22.67
C SER A 79 27.62 55.40 -21.90
N GLU A 80 28.75 55.62 -22.58
CA GLU A 80 29.84 56.43 -22.04
C GLU A 80 29.38 57.81 -21.53
N SER A 81 28.25 58.31 -22.06
CA SER A 81 27.68 59.61 -21.73
C SER A 81 26.42 59.61 -20.82
N ASP A 82 25.93 58.45 -20.36
CA ASP A 82 24.72 58.40 -19.52
C ASP A 82 24.77 57.23 -18.52
N LYS A 83 25.91 57.09 -17.84
CA LYS A 83 26.15 55.97 -16.93
C LYS A 83 25.24 56.06 -15.70
N VAL A 84 24.54 54.96 -15.41
CA VAL A 84 23.66 54.78 -14.27
C VAL A 84 24.24 53.72 -13.34
N TYR A 85 24.25 54.02 -12.04
CA TYR A 85 24.78 53.16 -11.00
C TYR A 85 23.75 52.96 -9.88
N SER A 86 23.83 51.84 -9.18
CA SER A 86 23.17 51.66 -7.88
C SER A 86 24.21 51.81 -6.78
N ALA A 87 23.82 52.38 -5.64
CA ALA A 87 24.67 52.49 -4.46
C ALA A 87 23.86 52.34 -3.19
N ARG A 88 24.51 52.02 -2.07
CA ARG A 88 23.97 52.19 -0.73
C ARG A 88 24.41 53.52 -0.15
N TRP A 89 23.49 54.23 0.49
CA TRP A 89 23.76 55.51 1.13
C TRP A 89 23.68 55.41 2.64
N ILE A 90 24.79 55.69 3.32
CA ILE A 90 24.93 55.51 4.78
C ILE A 90 23.92 56.36 5.55
N ASP A 91 23.81 57.63 5.20
CA ASP A 91 23.07 58.61 5.98
C ASP A 91 21.56 58.50 5.83
N GLY A 92 21.08 58.13 4.64
CA GLY A 92 19.69 58.31 4.27
C GLY A 92 19.32 59.77 4.05
N TYR A 93 18.10 60.03 3.58
CA TYR A 93 17.65 61.38 3.22
C TYR A 93 17.22 62.20 4.43
N ILE A 94 17.35 63.52 4.33
CA ILE A 94 16.80 64.48 5.29
C ILE A 94 15.28 64.36 5.32
N ASP A 95 14.72 64.10 6.50
CA ASP A 95 13.28 63.92 6.68
C ASP A 95 12.63 65.15 7.32
N GLU A 96 12.93 65.42 8.58
CA GLU A 96 12.41 66.58 9.31
C GLU A 96 13.44 67.19 10.27
N TRP A 97 13.10 68.35 10.84
CA TRP A 97 13.98 69.03 11.78
C TRP A 97 13.68 68.61 13.23
N ASP A 98 14.68 68.00 13.88
CA ASP A 98 14.60 67.68 15.30
C ASP A 98 14.90 68.93 16.14
N LYS A 99 13.83 69.53 16.69
CA LYS A 99 13.91 70.72 17.56
C LYS A 99 14.67 70.46 18.86
N LYS A 100 14.73 69.23 19.36
CA LYS A 100 15.42 68.89 20.61
C LYS A 100 16.93 68.79 20.38
N ASN A 101 17.32 68.09 19.32
CA ASN A 101 18.74 67.87 18.99
C ASN A 101 19.33 68.98 18.10
N GLN A 102 18.52 69.92 17.63
CA GLN A 102 18.92 71.02 16.74
C GLN A 102 19.67 70.50 15.50
N ASN A 103 19.18 69.40 14.94
CA ASN A 103 19.76 68.78 13.77
C ASN A 103 18.67 68.14 12.88
N TRP A 104 19.05 67.80 11.65
CA TRP A 104 18.17 67.10 10.73
C TRP A 104 18.02 65.64 11.13
N GLU A 105 16.78 65.19 11.31
CA GLU A 105 16.45 63.78 11.37
C GLU A 105 16.61 63.18 9.96
N ARG A 106 17.18 61.98 9.89
CA ARG A 106 17.37 61.26 8.64
C ARG A 106 16.52 59.99 8.62
N LYS A 107 15.98 59.66 7.46
CA LYS A 107 15.29 58.38 7.20
C LYS A 107 15.96 57.61 6.08
N GLY A 108 15.87 56.28 6.15
CA GLY A 108 16.43 55.41 5.11
C GLY A 108 17.94 55.25 5.22
N GLN A 109 18.49 55.14 6.44
CA GLN A 109 19.88 54.79 6.64
C GLN A 109 20.20 53.48 5.91
N ASN A 110 21.33 53.44 5.21
CA ASN A 110 21.75 52.32 4.35
C ASN A 110 20.76 51.97 3.23
N MET A 111 19.90 52.90 2.80
CA MET A 111 18.99 52.67 1.68
C MET A 111 19.75 52.57 0.36
N PHE A 112 19.15 51.84 -0.59
CA PHE A 112 19.65 51.87 -1.95
C PHE A 112 19.18 53.14 -2.68
N VAL A 113 20.07 53.72 -3.48
CA VAL A 113 19.84 54.87 -4.35
C VAL A 113 20.38 54.61 -5.76
N THR A 114 19.89 55.37 -6.73
CA THR A 114 20.39 55.37 -8.10
C THR A 114 21.21 56.64 -8.30
N LEU A 115 22.38 56.49 -8.90
CA LEU A 115 23.27 57.57 -9.29
C LEU A 115 23.25 57.66 -10.81
N LYS A 116 22.96 58.84 -11.36
CA LYS A 116 23.04 59.08 -12.81
C LYS A 116 24.10 60.14 -13.11
N SER A 117 25.11 59.75 -13.88
CA SER A 117 26.28 60.57 -14.19
C SER A 117 25.98 61.71 -15.15
N LEU A 118 26.62 62.85 -14.90
CA LEU A 118 26.61 64.07 -15.73
C LEU A 118 28.05 64.29 -16.20
N ASN A 119 28.35 64.06 -17.48
CA ASN A 119 29.74 63.98 -17.97
C ASN A 119 30.53 65.30 -17.96
N ASN A 120 29.88 66.44 -17.69
CA ASN A 120 30.55 67.73 -17.47
C ASN A 120 29.63 68.74 -16.75
N SER A 121 30.22 69.80 -16.19
CA SER A 121 29.50 70.90 -15.52
C SER A 121 28.54 71.66 -16.43
N THR A 122 28.78 71.67 -17.76
CA THR A 122 27.88 72.26 -18.77
C THR A 122 26.62 71.43 -19.05
N SER A 123 26.56 70.17 -18.60
CA SER A 123 25.40 69.27 -18.75
C SER A 123 24.38 69.40 -17.63
N ILE A 124 24.73 70.12 -16.56
CA ILE A 124 23.89 70.29 -15.36
C ILE A 124 22.81 71.34 -15.68
N THR A 125 21.74 70.90 -16.35
CA THR A 125 20.59 71.74 -16.64
C THR A 125 19.41 71.37 -15.74
N LEU A 126 18.67 72.37 -15.26
CA LEU A 126 17.39 72.16 -14.55
C LEU A 126 16.42 71.29 -15.35
N GLU A 127 16.48 71.34 -16.68
CA GLU A 127 15.67 70.49 -17.56
C GLU A 127 15.98 68.99 -17.35
N PHE A 128 17.25 68.62 -17.22
CA PHE A 128 17.66 67.24 -16.97
C PHE A 128 17.21 66.74 -15.58
N ILE A 129 17.42 67.56 -14.55
CA ILE A 129 16.98 67.24 -13.18
C ILE A 129 15.46 67.09 -13.15
N ASN A 130 14.71 67.98 -13.82
CA ASN A 130 13.25 67.90 -13.91
C ASN A 130 12.76 66.63 -14.63
N LYS A 131 13.50 66.12 -15.63
CA LYS A 131 13.17 64.85 -16.30
C LYS A 131 13.26 63.66 -15.33
N ILE A 132 14.25 63.65 -14.44
CA ILE A 132 14.38 62.62 -13.38
C ILE A 132 13.28 62.83 -12.32
N ALA A 133 13.08 64.07 -11.88
CA ALA A 133 12.11 64.44 -10.85
C ALA A 133 10.66 64.11 -11.24
N ALA A 134 10.35 64.05 -12.55
CA ALA A 134 9.04 63.66 -13.05
C ALA A 134 8.64 62.23 -12.64
N HIS A 135 9.61 61.35 -12.37
CA HIS A 135 9.37 59.94 -12.10
C HIS A 135 9.98 59.44 -10.79
N HIS A 136 10.93 60.17 -10.23
CA HIS A 136 11.71 59.77 -9.06
C HIS A 136 11.79 60.89 -8.03
N LYS A 137 11.86 60.52 -6.75
CA LYS A 137 12.28 61.46 -5.71
C LYS A 137 13.79 61.64 -5.81
N ILE A 138 14.23 62.87 -6.06
CA ILE A 138 15.65 63.24 -6.05
C ILE A 138 16.02 63.61 -4.61
N TYR A 139 17.13 63.06 -4.13
CA TYR A 139 17.65 63.32 -2.78
C TYR A 139 18.76 64.36 -2.79
N GLY A 140 19.59 64.36 -3.83
CA GLY A 140 20.76 65.22 -3.82
C GLY A 140 21.66 65.04 -5.02
N MET A 141 22.85 65.62 -4.88
CA MET A 141 23.92 65.49 -5.87
C MET A 141 25.22 65.08 -5.18
N THR A 142 26.06 64.37 -5.91
CA THR A 142 27.40 63.95 -5.48
C THR A 142 28.40 64.16 -6.61
N GLN A 143 29.68 63.97 -6.35
CA GLN A 143 30.73 63.97 -7.37
C GLN A 143 31.62 62.75 -7.22
N ASP A 144 31.77 62.03 -8.33
CA ASP A 144 32.69 60.91 -8.42
C ASP A 144 34.12 61.37 -8.13
N LEU A 145 34.81 60.70 -7.22
CA LEU A 145 36.16 61.11 -6.83
C LEU A 145 37.20 60.85 -7.93
N GLU A 146 36.97 59.86 -8.80
CA GLU A 146 37.90 59.45 -9.86
C GLU A 146 37.67 60.24 -11.16
N THR A 147 36.45 60.17 -11.70
CA THR A 147 36.07 60.81 -12.96
C THR A 147 35.78 62.31 -12.82
N LYS A 148 35.58 62.81 -11.59
CA LYS A 148 35.12 64.18 -11.28
C LYS A 148 33.75 64.54 -11.85
N ASN A 149 33.02 63.56 -12.39
CA ASN A 149 31.67 63.76 -12.89
C ASN A 149 30.68 63.98 -11.74
N TYR A 150 29.79 64.94 -11.90
CA TYR A 150 28.68 65.14 -10.97
C TYR A 150 27.60 64.08 -11.23
N MET A 151 26.94 63.62 -10.18
CA MET A 151 25.88 62.61 -10.26
C MET A 151 24.64 63.08 -9.51
N VAL A 152 23.47 62.83 -10.09
CA VAL A 152 22.19 63.01 -9.41
C VAL A 152 21.87 61.75 -8.63
N VAL A 153 21.51 61.90 -7.36
CA VAL A 153 21.14 60.80 -6.45
C VAL A 153 19.63 60.80 -6.25
N PHE A 154 18.96 59.70 -6.60
CA PHE A 154 17.49 59.59 -6.54
C PHE A 154 17.03 58.18 -6.14
N ASP A 155 15.72 58.03 -5.91
CA ASP A 155 15.12 56.77 -5.50
C ASP A 155 15.23 55.65 -6.55
N ASN A 156 15.15 54.40 -6.09
CA ASN A 156 15.30 53.21 -6.94
C ASN A 156 14.00 52.70 -7.55
N LYS A 157 13.01 53.57 -7.74
CA LYS A 157 11.74 53.13 -8.30
C LYS A 157 11.91 52.74 -9.75
N CYS A 158 11.14 51.76 -10.22
CA CYS A 158 11.05 51.51 -11.65
C CYS A 158 10.22 52.60 -12.31
N GLU A 159 10.68 53.17 -13.43
CA GLU A 159 9.94 54.19 -14.19
C GLU A 159 8.53 53.73 -14.58
N LYS A 160 8.37 52.46 -14.96
CA LYS A 160 7.08 51.87 -15.34
C LYS A 160 6.18 51.60 -14.14
N CYS A 161 6.73 51.05 -13.06
CA CYS A 161 5.94 50.58 -11.92
C CYS A 161 5.72 51.64 -10.84
N LYS A 162 6.57 52.66 -10.75
CA LYS A 162 6.60 53.68 -9.69
C LYS A 162 6.89 53.13 -8.28
N TYR A 163 7.44 51.92 -8.18
CA TYR A 163 7.95 51.28 -6.96
C TYR A 163 9.12 50.35 -7.31
N GLU A 164 9.83 49.82 -6.30
CA GLU A 164 10.88 48.81 -6.50
C GLU A 164 10.26 47.48 -6.93
N CYS A 165 10.49 47.08 -8.18
CA CYS A 165 9.93 45.86 -8.76
C CYS A 165 11.02 44.86 -9.16
N ASN A 166 10.62 43.69 -9.67
CA ASN A 166 11.54 42.58 -9.97
C ASN A 166 12.66 43.00 -10.94
N THR A 167 12.35 43.82 -11.95
CA THR A 167 13.35 44.43 -12.85
C THR A 167 14.49 45.12 -12.09
N VAL A 168 14.17 45.91 -11.06
CA VAL A 168 15.15 46.64 -10.24
C VAL A 168 15.98 45.65 -9.43
N TYR A 169 15.35 44.63 -8.85
CA TYR A 169 16.06 43.60 -8.10
C TYR A 169 16.98 42.75 -8.97
N PHE A 170 16.58 42.41 -10.20
CA PHE A 170 17.44 41.72 -11.16
C PHE A 170 18.66 42.57 -11.53
N GLN A 171 18.45 43.84 -11.88
CA GLN A 171 19.53 44.78 -12.22
C GLN A 171 20.62 44.86 -11.14
N ARG A 172 20.24 44.85 -9.86
CA ARG A 172 21.18 44.87 -8.72
C ARG A 172 22.06 43.61 -8.61
N ASN A 173 21.63 42.52 -9.25
CA ASN A 173 22.26 41.21 -9.15
C ASN A 173 22.88 40.75 -10.47
N PHE A 174 22.87 41.51 -11.57
CA PHE A 174 23.37 41.07 -12.88
C PHE A 174 24.80 40.50 -12.83
N ASP A 175 25.63 41.03 -11.96
CA ASP A 175 26.99 40.56 -11.67
C ASP A 175 27.05 39.12 -11.13
N LYS A 176 25.95 38.58 -10.62
CA LYS A 176 25.83 37.20 -10.12
C LYS A 176 25.45 36.18 -11.19
N TRP A 177 25.11 36.61 -12.42
CA TRP A 177 24.51 35.76 -13.45
C TRP A 177 25.29 35.82 -14.77
N THR A 178 26.61 35.67 -14.71
CA THR A 178 27.44 35.70 -15.91
C THR A 178 27.76 34.29 -16.41
N SER A 179 27.51 34.09 -17.70
CA SER A 179 27.93 32.93 -18.47
C SER A 179 29.39 33.02 -18.95
N GLY A 180 29.99 34.21 -18.86
CA GLY A 180 31.26 34.53 -19.52
C GLY A 180 31.11 34.94 -20.99
N ASP A 181 29.90 34.86 -21.57
CA ASP A 181 29.58 35.32 -22.92
C ASP A 181 28.63 36.53 -22.86
N ASN A 182 29.10 37.66 -23.40
CA ASN A 182 28.38 38.93 -23.34
C ASN A 182 27.03 38.89 -24.05
N ASP A 183 26.87 38.10 -25.10
CA ASP A 183 25.63 38.05 -25.87
C ASP A 183 24.58 37.20 -25.13
N ILE A 184 25.00 36.10 -24.50
CA ILE A 184 24.15 35.30 -23.60
C ILE A 184 23.74 36.12 -22.39
N ASP A 185 24.67 36.82 -21.76
CA ASP A 185 24.39 37.64 -20.58
C ASP A 185 23.40 38.75 -20.91
N LYS A 186 23.58 39.46 -22.03
CA LYS A 186 22.60 40.46 -22.52
C LYS A 186 21.25 39.84 -22.81
N PHE A 187 21.22 38.66 -23.40
CA PHE A 187 19.99 37.95 -23.68
C PHE A 187 19.23 37.62 -22.39
N ILE A 188 19.88 37.00 -21.41
CA ILE A 188 19.30 36.70 -20.09
C ILE A 188 18.82 37.99 -19.41
N GLN A 189 19.67 39.01 -19.35
CA GLN A 189 19.33 40.31 -18.75
C GLN A 189 18.11 40.96 -19.43
N SER A 190 17.96 40.85 -20.76
CA SER A 190 16.80 41.41 -21.47
C SER A 190 15.47 40.78 -21.03
N THR A 191 15.45 39.48 -20.75
CA THR A 191 14.27 38.79 -20.21
C THR A 191 13.97 39.23 -18.78
N GLN A 192 15.01 39.38 -17.95
CA GLN A 192 14.91 39.86 -16.57
C GLN A 192 14.45 41.32 -16.48
N LEU A 193 14.87 42.18 -17.42
CA LEU A 193 14.44 43.58 -17.47
C LEU A 193 12.95 43.73 -17.79
N SER A 194 12.39 42.78 -18.54
CA SER A 194 10.97 42.74 -18.89
C SER A 194 10.09 42.24 -17.74
N ALA A 195 10.68 41.57 -16.74
CA ALA A 195 10.00 40.96 -15.61
C ALA A 195 9.72 41.98 -14.49
N HIS A 196 8.62 42.74 -14.61
CA HIS A 196 8.24 43.73 -13.59
C HIS A 196 7.53 43.13 -12.37
N ARG A 197 6.32 42.61 -12.56
CA ARG A 197 5.51 41.96 -11.51
C ARG A 197 5.60 40.45 -11.56
N ASN A 198 5.72 39.90 -12.76
CA ASN A 198 5.79 38.47 -13.01
C ASN A 198 7.21 38.12 -13.46
N ILE A 199 7.79 37.09 -12.85
CA ILE A 199 9.12 36.57 -13.20
C ILE A 199 9.06 35.30 -14.05
N THR A 200 7.87 34.85 -14.45
CA THR A 200 7.68 33.54 -15.11
C THR A 200 8.52 33.38 -16.37
N GLU A 201 8.75 34.47 -17.10
CA GLU A 201 9.53 34.51 -18.35
C GLU A 201 10.96 35.02 -18.14
N ALA A 202 11.35 35.37 -16.90
CA ALA A 202 12.70 35.80 -16.59
C ALA A 202 13.62 34.58 -16.59
N LEU A 203 14.60 34.59 -17.50
CA LEU A 203 15.60 33.53 -17.57
C LEU A 203 16.71 33.77 -16.56
N GLU A 204 17.36 32.68 -16.18
CA GLU A 204 18.44 32.68 -15.23
C GLU A 204 19.65 31.92 -15.78
N TRP A 205 20.87 32.39 -15.47
CA TRP A 205 22.06 31.58 -15.70
C TRP A 205 22.11 30.48 -14.65
N ILE A 206 22.17 29.23 -15.10
CA ILE A 206 22.24 28.05 -14.23
C ILE A 206 23.67 27.51 -14.34
N PRO A 207 24.51 27.65 -13.30
CA PRO A 207 25.84 27.09 -13.33
C PRO A 207 25.76 25.56 -13.46
N TYR A 208 26.54 24.99 -14.40
CA TYR A 208 26.42 23.58 -14.78
C TYR A 208 26.75 22.63 -13.62
N ASP A 209 27.60 23.04 -12.68
CA ASP A 209 27.94 22.30 -11.45
C ASP A 209 26.78 22.22 -10.44
N ARG A 210 25.69 22.96 -10.67
CA ARG A 210 24.43 22.86 -9.91
C ARG A 210 23.48 21.81 -10.49
N LEU A 211 23.84 21.20 -11.62
CA LEU A 211 23.13 20.09 -12.24
C LEU A 211 23.83 18.78 -11.89
N TYR A 212 23.05 17.75 -11.55
CA TYR A 212 23.54 16.42 -11.18
C TYR A 212 22.73 15.33 -11.88
N GLU A 213 23.24 14.10 -11.92
CA GLU A 213 22.58 12.99 -12.62
C GLU A 213 22.16 13.36 -14.06
N ILE A 214 23.05 14.03 -14.80
CA ILE A 214 22.79 14.43 -16.18
C ILE A 214 22.78 13.18 -17.07
N LYS A 215 21.64 12.91 -17.72
CA LYS A 215 21.36 11.68 -18.46
C LYS A 215 20.85 11.99 -19.85
N TYR A 216 21.45 11.39 -20.87
CA TYR A 216 20.97 11.53 -22.25
C TYR A 216 19.63 10.82 -22.43
N LEU A 217 18.64 11.52 -22.99
CA LEU A 217 17.30 10.98 -23.23
C LEU A 217 17.11 10.56 -24.68
N THR A 218 17.35 11.48 -25.61
CA THR A 218 17.09 11.31 -27.04
C THR A 218 17.71 12.46 -27.83
N GLY A 219 17.74 12.35 -29.16
CA GLY A 219 18.15 13.42 -30.08
C GLY A 219 19.34 13.07 -30.96
N SER A 220 19.46 13.78 -32.09
CA SER A 220 20.62 13.63 -32.98
C SER A 220 21.84 14.37 -32.43
N GLU A 221 22.99 14.25 -33.11
CA GLU A 221 24.23 14.94 -32.72
C GLU A 221 24.04 16.46 -32.53
N SER A 222 23.08 17.07 -33.23
CA SER A 222 22.73 18.49 -33.20
C SER A 222 21.43 18.85 -32.45
N ASP A 223 20.80 17.89 -31.75
CA ASP A 223 19.56 18.13 -30.99
C ASP A 223 19.47 17.27 -29.72
N LYS A 224 20.60 17.07 -29.04
CA LYS A 224 20.68 16.21 -27.86
C LYS A 224 19.82 16.77 -26.72
N VAL A 225 18.96 15.92 -26.16
CA VAL A 225 18.10 16.19 -25.02
C VAL A 225 18.57 15.34 -23.84
N TYR A 226 18.69 15.96 -22.67
CA TYR A 226 19.11 15.33 -21.43
C TYR A 226 18.09 15.59 -20.32
N SER A 227 18.04 14.72 -19.32
CA SER A 227 17.44 14.97 -18.01
C SER A 227 18.55 15.31 -17.03
N ALA A 228 18.29 16.18 -16.06
CA ALA A 228 19.23 16.49 -14.99
C ALA A 228 18.48 16.86 -13.71
N GLY A 229 19.01 16.45 -12.56
CA GLY A 229 18.62 17.01 -11.27
C GLY A 229 19.21 18.41 -11.10
N TRP A 230 18.45 19.35 -10.53
CA TRP A 230 18.86 20.72 -10.29
C TRP A 230 18.74 21.08 -8.82
N ILE A 231 19.88 21.38 -8.19
CA ILE A 231 20.00 21.58 -6.73
C ILE A 231 19.19 22.79 -6.26
N ASP A 232 19.34 23.92 -6.97
CA ASP A 232 18.82 25.21 -6.52
C ASP A 232 17.31 25.33 -6.67
N GLY A 233 16.73 24.72 -7.71
CA GLY A 233 15.37 24.97 -8.13
C GLY A 233 15.16 26.39 -8.69
N ASN A 234 13.96 26.67 -9.18
CA ASN A 234 13.70 27.92 -9.91
C ASN A 234 13.43 29.12 -8.99
N ILE A 235 13.80 30.32 -9.44
CA ILE A 235 13.45 31.58 -8.77
C ILE A 235 11.93 31.70 -8.64
N CYS A 236 11.45 32.19 -7.48
CA CYS A 236 10.04 32.41 -7.21
C CYS A 236 9.68 33.85 -6.79
N GLU A 237 10.41 34.43 -5.83
CA GLU A 237 10.14 35.78 -5.34
C GLU A 237 11.39 36.44 -4.75
N TRP A 238 11.41 37.77 -4.72
CA TRP A 238 12.49 38.52 -4.07
C TRP A 238 12.23 38.66 -2.57
N ASP A 239 13.22 38.30 -1.74
CA ASP A 239 13.19 38.54 -0.31
C ASP A 239 13.85 39.90 0.01
N SER A 240 13.04 40.89 0.39
CA SER A 240 13.54 42.22 0.76
C SER A 240 14.27 42.27 2.10
N TYR A 241 14.10 41.27 2.97
CA TYR A 241 14.82 41.20 4.23
C TYR A 241 16.24 40.64 4.01
N PHE A 242 16.36 39.52 3.29
CA PHE A 242 17.65 38.88 3.01
C PHE A 242 18.36 39.44 1.77
N GLN A 243 17.71 40.30 0.99
CA GLN A 243 18.23 40.85 -0.27
C GLN A 243 18.70 39.74 -1.22
N ALA A 244 17.88 38.70 -1.35
CA ALA A 244 18.16 37.52 -2.15
C ALA A 244 16.89 36.98 -2.82
N TRP A 245 17.07 36.28 -3.94
CA TRP A 245 15.98 35.56 -4.60
C TRP A 245 15.65 34.28 -3.82
N LYS A 246 14.39 34.12 -3.45
CA LYS A 246 13.86 32.84 -2.98
C LYS A 246 13.72 31.88 -4.16
N ARG A 247 13.94 30.60 -3.86
CA ARG A 247 13.86 29.50 -4.82
C ARG A 247 12.84 28.46 -4.36
N ASN A 248 12.07 27.94 -5.31
CA ASN A 248 11.15 26.82 -5.13
C ASN A 248 11.68 25.59 -5.84
N ASN A 249 11.14 24.41 -5.50
CA ASN A 249 11.45 23.14 -6.18
C ASN A 249 12.96 22.80 -6.15
N LYS A 250 13.59 22.91 -4.98
CA LYS A 250 14.97 22.44 -4.79
C LYS A 250 15.06 20.95 -5.10
N HIS A 251 16.15 20.51 -5.72
CA HIS A 251 16.36 19.12 -6.14
C HIS A 251 15.30 18.59 -7.13
N ILE A 252 14.82 19.45 -8.03
CA ILE A 252 13.88 19.06 -9.09
C ILE A 252 14.62 18.48 -10.30
N PHE A 253 14.02 17.53 -11.01
CA PHE A 253 14.48 17.12 -12.34
C PHE A 253 14.00 18.10 -13.43
N VAL A 254 14.91 18.51 -14.29
CA VAL A 254 14.71 19.41 -15.44
C VAL A 254 15.18 18.75 -16.73
N THR A 255 14.69 19.26 -17.86
CA THR A 255 15.15 18.85 -19.18
C THR A 255 16.15 19.86 -19.72
N LEU A 256 17.27 19.36 -20.23
CA LEU A 256 18.29 20.15 -20.92
C LEU A 256 18.21 19.87 -22.40
N LYS A 257 18.25 20.90 -23.23
CA LYS A 257 18.33 20.73 -24.69
C LYS A 257 19.51 21.51 -25.25
N GLY A 258 20.39 20.78 -25.95
CA GLY A 258 21.59 21.31 -26.61
C GLY A 258 21.26 22.40 -27.62
N LEU A 259 22.11 23.43 -27.65
CA LEU A 259 22.08 24.52 -28.63
C LEU A 259 23.25 24.40 -29.59
N ASN A 260 22.98 24.55 -30.88
CA ASN A 260 23.96 24.30 -31.94
C ASN A 260 25.05 25.38 -32.07
N ASN A 261 24.84 26.62 -31.57
CA ASN A 261 25.84 27.70 -31.46
C ASN A 261 25.27 28.91 -30.67
N SER A 262 26.11 29.68 -29.98
CA SER A 262 25.69 30.88 -29.22
C SER A 262 25.02 31.96 -30.07
N THR A 263 25.39 32.07 -31.35
CA THR A 263 24.82 33.01 -32.32
C THR A 263 23.37 32.71 -32.74
N SER A 264 22.78 31.61 -32.29
CA SER A 264 21.41 31.18 -32.66
C SER A 264 20.35 31.40 -31.58
N ILE A 265 20.72 31.97 -30.42
CA ILE A 265 19.83 32.16 -29.28
C ILE A 265 19.04 33.46 -29.48
N THR A 266 17.87 33.35 -30.08
CA THR A 266 16.86 34.42 -30.14
C THR A 266 15.67 34.09 -29.26
N LEU A 267 14.94 35.11 -28.80
CA LEU A 267 13.66 34.95 -28.09
C LEU A 267 12.68 34.10 -28.93
N GLU A 268 12.70 34.24 -30.25
CA GLU A 268 11.87 33.47 -31.17
C GLU A 268 12.23 31.97 -31.17
N PHE A 269 13.52 31.64 -31.13
CA PHE A 269 13.99 30.24 -31.05
C PHE A 269 13.65 29.61 -29.69
N ILE A 270 13.88 30.33 -28.59
CA ILE A 270 13.52 29.89 -27.23
C ILE A 270 12.01 29.74 -27.10
N ASN A 271 11.21 30.68 -27.61
CA ASN A 271 9.74 30.57 -27.60
C ASN A 271 9.23 29.40 -28.45
N LYS A 272 9.93 29.04 -29.54
CA LYS A 272 9.62 27.85 -30.35
C LYS A 272 9.87 26.55 -29.58
N ILE A 273 10.88 26.52 -28.70
CA ILE A 273 11.12 25.41 -27.77
C ILE A 273 10.10 25.43 -26.61
N ALA A 274 9.68 26.63 -26.17
CA ALA A 274 8.86 26.88 -24.97
C ALA A 274 7.37 26.51 -25.08
N ALA A 275 6.81 26.26 -26.28
CA ALA A 275 5.40 25.88 -26.38
C ALA A 275 5.29 24.35 -26.32
N PRO A 276 5.12 23.70 -25.13
CA PRO A 276 4.38 24.12 -23.92
C PRO A 276 5.20 24.12 -22.59
N TYR A 277 6.52 24.13 -22.66
CA TYR A 277 7.44 24.03 -21.53
C TYR A 277 7.77 25.37 -20.88
N LYS A 278 7.82 25.41 -19.54
CA LYS A 278 8.37 26.57 -18.82
C LYS A 278 9.89 26.52 -18.90
N ILE A 279 10.49 27.55 -19.47
CA ILE A 279 11.94 27.69 -19.53
C ILE A 279 12.42 28.39 -18.26
N TYR A 280 13.40 27.80 -17.59
CA TYR A 280 14.00 28.35 -16.38
C TYR A 280 15.25 29.17 -16.69
N GLY A 281 16.08 28.72 -17.63
CA GLY A 281 17.37 29.34 -17.82
C GLY A 281 18.23 28.72 -18.90
N ILE A 282 19.49 29.12 -18.89
CA ILE A 282 20.54 28.64 -19.79
C ILE A 282 21.70 28.15 -18.93
N THR A 283 22.32 27.05 -19.34
CA THR A 283 23.56 26.52 -18.77
C THR A 283 24.57 26.29 -19.91
N GLN A 284 25.84 26.07 -19.58
CA GLN A 284 26.85 25.63 -20.53
C GLN A 284 27.52 24.35 -20.06
N ASP A 285 27.56 23.36 -20.93
CA ASP A 285 28.30 22.12 -20.69
C ASP A 285 29.80 22.42 -20.51
N LEU A 286 30.38 21.95 -19.42
CA LEU A 286 31.77 22.30 -19.09
C LEU A 286 32.79 21.66 -20.03
N GLU A 287 32.47 20.53 -20.65
CA GLU A 287 33.37 19.75 -21.51
C GLU A 287 33.28 20.22 -22.96
N THR A 288 32.08 20.21 -23.53
CA THR A 288 31.80 20.58 -24.92
C THR A 288 31.73 22.09 -25.16
N LYS A 289 31.57 22.88 -24.10
CA LYS A 289 31.31 24.34 -24.15
C LYS A 289 30.01 24.73 -24.86
N ASN A 290 29.16 23.75 -25.16
CA ASN A 290 27.86 24.01 -25.78
C ASN A 290 26.87 24.55 -24.75
N TYR A 291 26.08 25.54 -25.15
CA TYR A 291 24.99 26.04 -24.33
C TYR A 291 23.79 25.08 -24.39
N MET A 292 23.03 25.02 -23.30
CA MET A 292 21.81 24.24 -23.19
C MET A 292 20.71 25.07 -22.56
N VAL A 293 19.50 24.94 -23.08
CA VAL A 293 18.30 25.51 -22.46
C VAL A 293 17.80 24.55 -21.39
N VAL A 294 17.48 25.08 -20.22
CA VAL A 294 16.93 24.35 -19.07
C VAL A 294 15.44 24.65 -18.96
N PHE A 295 14.59 23.64 -19.03
CA PHE A 295 13.13 23.79 -18.98
C PHE A 295 12.45 22.68 -18.16
N ASP A 296 11.18 22.90 -17.84
CA ASP A 296 10.40 21.97 -17.02
C ASP A 296 10.26 20.58 -17.64
N ASN A 297 10.26 19.57 -16.79
CA ASN A 297 10.17 18.18 -17.20
C ASN A 297 8.70 17.77 -17.37
N LYS A 298 8.01 18.40 -18.32
CA LYS A 298 6.61 18.07 -18.66
C LYS A 298 6.55 17.03 -19.76
N CYS A 299 5.52 16.19 -19.69
CA CYS A 299 5.28 15.20 -20.72
C CYS A 299 4.62 15.87 -21.93
N GLU A 300 5.13 15.59 -23.13
CA GLU A 300 4.59 16.15 -24.37
C GLU A 300 3.11 15.82 -24.56
N LYS A 301 2.68 14.60 -24.19
CA LYS A 301 1.29 14.14 -24.27
C LYS A 301 0.42 14.75 -23.18
N CYS A 302 0.89 14.76 -21.94
CA CYS A 302 0.09 15.18 -20.78
C CYS A 302 0.10 16.69 -20.55
N LYS A 303 1.13 17.40 -21.01
CA LYS A 303 1.40 18.83 -20.73
C LYS A 303 1.66 19.14 -19.23
N TYR A 304 1.89 18.13 -18.41
CA TYR A 304 2.30 18.21 -17.01
C TYR A 304 3.29 17.08 -16.67
N GLU A 305 3.91 17.13 -15.50
CA GLU A 305 4.78 16.06 -14.98
C GLU A 305 3.96 14.78 -14.73
N CYS A 306 4.30 13.68 -15.39
CA CYS A 306 3.57 12.40 -15.25
C CYS A 306 4.52 11.23 -14.96
N ASN A 307 3.95 10.06 -14.66
CA ASN A 307 4.70 8.87 -14.26
C ASN A 307 5.76 8.44 -15.29
N ALA A 308 5.44 8.52 -16.58
CA ALA A 308 6.36 8.22 -17.68
C ALA A 308 7.69 8.99 -17.59
N ILE A 309 7.65 10.25 -17.12
CA ILE A 309 8.85 11.07 -16.96
C ILE A 309 9.69 10.60 -15.78
N TYR A 310 9.04 10.31 -14.65
CA TYR A 310 9.74 9.80 -13.47
C TYR A 310 10.36 8.43 -13.74
N PHE A 311 9.69 7.58 -14.52
CA PHE A 311 10.28 6.33 -14.99
C PHE A 311 11.48 6.57 -15.89
N GLN A 312 11.36 7.46 -16.89
CA GLN A 312 12.46 7.78 -17.80
C GLN A 312 13.72 8.28 -17.06
N CYS A 313 13.55 9.06 -16.00
CA CYS A 313 14.67 9.52 -15.17
C CYS A 313 15.37 8.39 -14.38
N ASN A 314 14.72 7.23 -14.25
CA ASN A 314 15.18 6.09 -13.45
C ASN A 314 15.67 4.89 -14.30
N PHE A 315 15.73 5.00 -15.63
CA PHE A 315 16.16 3.87 -16.49
C PHE A 315 17.56 3.36 -16.16
N ASP A 316 18.51 4.24 -15.87
CA ASP A 316 19.89 3.82 -15.53
C ASP A 316 20.05 3.22 -14.12
N LYS A 317 18.97 3.17 -13.31
CA LYS A 317 19.05 2.59 -11.95
C LYS A 317 19.05 1.06 -11.95
N TRP A 318 18.74 0.45 -13.08
CA TRP A 318 18.72 -1.00 -13.25
C TRP A 318 19.01 -1.36 -14.71
N THR A 319 19.55 -2.55 -14.93
CA THR A 319 19.60 -3.20 -16.24
C THR A 319 19.40 -4.68 -16.03
N SER A 320 18.76 -5.34 -16.99
CA SER A 320 18.61 -6.79 -17.00
C SER A 320 19.80 -7.52 -17.64
N ASP A 321 20.83 -6.79 -18.08
CA ASP A 321 21.90 -7.27 -18.97
C ASP A 321 21.35 -7.78 -20.33
N ASN A 322 20.13 -7.37 -20.70
CA ASN A 322 19.50 -7.67 -21.99
C ASN A 322 18.75 -6.46 -22.54
N ASP A 323 19.30 -5.86 -23.60
CA ASP A 323 18.78 -4.66 -24.24
C ASP A 323 17.32 -4.78 -24.70
N ASP A 324 16.88 -5.97 -25.14
CA ASP A 324 15.52 -6.17 -25.62
C ASP A 324 14.51 -6.17 -24.46
N ILE A 325 14.88 -6.78 -23.33
CA ILE A 325 14.08 -6.77 -22.10
C ILE A 325 14.05 -5.36 -21.50
N ASP A 326 15.20 -4.68 -21.46
CA ASP A 326 15.30 -3.31 -20.98
C ASP A 326 14.39 -2.39 -21.81
N LYS A 327 14.49 -2.44 -23.15
CA LYS A 327 13.59 -1.69 -24.06
C LYS A 327 12.14 -2.04 -23.84
N PHE A 328 11.83 -3.33 -23.65
CA PHE A 328 10.46 -3.77 -23.42
C PHE A 328 9.89 -3.19 -22.12
N ILE A 329 10.59 -3.34 -20.99
CA ILE A 329 10.17 -2.77 -19.69
C ILE A 329 10.03 -1.24 -19.81
N GLN A 330 11.04 -0.57 -20.36
CA GLN A 330 11.02 0.89 -20.58
C GLN A 330 9.82 1.32 -21.43
N SER A 331 9.45 0.56 -22.48
CA SER A 331 8.29 0.89 -23.32
C SER A 331 6.96 0.85 -22.55
N THR A 332 6.80 -0.09 -21.62
CA THR A 332 5.62 -0.15 -20.74
C THR A 332 5.60 1.04 -19.78
N GLN A 333 6.76 1.40 -19.22
CA GLN A 333 6.94 2.53 -18.31
C GLN A 333 6.69 3.90 -19.00
N LEU A 334 7.14 4.09 -20.24
CA LEU A 334 6.88 5.31 -21.02
C LEU A 334 5.40 5.47 -21.39
N SER A 335 4.66 4.37 -21.45
CA SER A 335 3.21 4.38 -21.72
C SER A 335 2.39 4.72 -20.46
N ALA A 336 2.99 4.59 -19.27
CA ALA A 336 2.35 4.82 -17.98
C ALA A 336 2.34 6.31 -17.60
N HIS A 337 1.28 7.02 -17.99
CA HIS A 337 1.16 8.46 -17.71
C HIS A 337 0.54 8.75 -16.35
N SER A 338 -0.78 8.55 -16.21
CA SER A 338 -1.51 8.72 -14.95
C SER A 338 -1.70 7.39 -14.23
N ASP A 339 -1.82 6.31 -14.99
CA ASP A 339 -1.97 4.95 -14.48
C ASP A 339 -0.67 4.20 -14.68
N ILE A 340 -0.18 3.56 -13.62
CA ILE A 340 1.03 2.73 -13.62
C ILE A 340 0.69 1.24 -13.53
N THR A 341 -0.58 0.86 -13.58
CA THR A 341 -1.02 -0.52 -13.35
C THR A 341 -0.37 -1.52 -14.33
N GLU A 342 -0.09 -1.07 -15.54
CA GLU A 342 0.55 -1.86 -16.61
C GLU A 342 2.07 -1.60 -16.74
N ALA A 343 2.63 -0.69 -15.93
CA ALA A 343 4.06 -0.42 -15.94
C ALA A 343 4.81 -1.59 -15.32
N LEU A 344 5.67 -2.25 -16.11
CA LEU A 344 6.52 -3.31 -15.61
C LEU A 344 7.77 -2.74 -14.95
N GLU A 345 8.34 -3.47 -14.00
CA GLU A 345 9.65 -3.16 -13.44
C GLU A 345 10.63 -4.34 -13.54
N TRP A 346 11.92 -4.03 -13.54
CA TRP A 346 12.93 -5.05 -13.28
C TRP A 346 12.98 -5.35 -11.80
N ILE A 347 12.84 -6.63 -11.45
CA ILE A 347 12.86 -7.12 -10.07
C ILE A 347 14.17 -7.87 -9.87
N PRO A 348 15.14 -7.32 -9.10
CA PRO A 348 16.38 -8.02 -8.81
C PRO A 348 16.07 -9.35 -8.12
N TYR A 349 16.58 -10.46 -8.64
CA TYR A 349 16.24 -11.80 -8.16
C TYR A 349 16.53 -12.00 -6.67
N GLY A 350 17.58 -11.36 -6.14
CA GLY A 350 17.90 -11.39 -4.70
C GLY A 350 16.86 -10.70 -3.79
N ARG A 351 15.87 -10.01 -4.36
CA ARG A 351 14.71 -9.45 -3.62
C ARG A 351 13.54 -10.43 -3.53
N LEU A 352 13.67 -11.60 -4.15
CA LEU A 352 12.72 -12.72 -4.05
C LEU A 352 13.32 -13.78 -3.12
N TYR A 353 12.52 -14.28 -2.18
CA TYR A 353 12.93 -15.29 -1.21
C TYR A 353 11.83 -16.32 -0.97
N ASN A 354 12.17 -17.43 -0.30
CA ASN A 354 11.27 -18.59 -0.14
C ASN A 354 10.68 -19.06 -1.49
N ILE A 355 11.54 -19.13 -2.51
CA ILE A 355 11.16 -19.57 -3.85
C ILE A 355 10.89 -21.07 -3.82
N LYS A 356 9.70 -21.49 -4.22
CA LYS A 356 9.22 -22.88 -4.17
C LYS A 356 8.61 -23.29 -5.50
N TYR A 357 8.99 -24.45 -6.01
CA TYR A 357 8.41 -25.01 -7.23
C TYR A 357 6.93 -25.35 -7.02
N LEU A 358 6.06 -24.95 -7.95
CA LEU A 358 4.63 -25.22 -7.90
C LEU A 358 4.25 -26.36 -8.85
N THR A 359 4.48 -26.15 -10.13
CA THR A 359 4.05 -27.04 -11.22
C THR A 359 4.72 -26.61 -12.52
N GLY A 360 4.71 -27.46 -13.53
CA GLY A 360 5.27 -27.17 -14.84
C GLY A 360 5.82 -28.41 -15.55
N SER A 361 6.01 -28.27 -16.87
CA SER A 361 6.88 -29.16 -17.64
C SER A 361 8.33 -28.69 -17.56
N GLU A 362 9.24 -29.41 -18.21
CA GLU A 362 10.63 -28.97 -18.39
C GLU A 362 10.73 -27.56 -19.00
N THR A 363 9.69 -27.12 -19.72
CA THR A 363 9.62 -25.88 -20.51
C THR A 363 8.63 -24.83 -19.97
N ASP A 364 7.89 -25.09 -18.88
CA ASP A 364 6.88 -24.15 -18.35
C ASP A 364 6.85 -24.16 -16.82
N LYS A 365 8.01 -23.97 -16.20
CA LYS A 365 8.16 -24.05 -14.73
C LYS A 365 7.55 -22.84 -14.05
N MET A 366 6.67 -23.09 -13.08
CA MET A 366 6.07 -22.08 -12.21
C MET A 366 6.56 -22.24 -10.78
N TYR A 367 6.82 -21.11 -10.12
CA TYR A 367 7.28 -21.03 -8.74
C TYR A 367 6.44 -20.04 -7.95
N SER A 368 6.34 -20.22 -6.64
CA SER A 368 5.86 -19.21 -5.70
C SER A 368 7.05 -18.60 -4.97
N ALA A 369 6.97 -17.31 -4.67
CA ALA A 369 8.01 -16.61 -3.92
C ALA A 369 7.39 -15.52 -3.02
N ARG A 370 8.19 -15.00 -2.10
CA ARG A 370 7.91 -13.74 -1.40
C ARG A 370 8.79 -12.64 -1.96
N TRP A 371 8.20 -11.47 -2.20
CA TRP A 371 8.91 -10.31 -2.71
C TRP A 371 9.04 -9.24 -1.62
N ILE A 372 10.29 -8.87 -1.29
CA ILE A 372 10.61 -7.97 -0.17
C ILE A 372 10.02 -6.57 -0.40
N ASP A 373 10.28 -6.00 -1.58
CA ASP A 373 10.04 -4.57 -1.81
C ASP A 373 8.55 -4.25 -2.02
N GLY A 374 7.79 -5.19 -2.61
CA GLY A 374 6.43 -4.94 -3.07
C GLY A 374 6.38 -4.13 -4.37
N TYR A 375 5.19 -3.93 -4.93
CA TYR A 375 5.00 -3.26 -6.22
C TYR A 375 5.02 -1.74 -6.10
N ILE A 376 5.43 -1.05 -7.18
CA ILE A 376 5.38 0.41 -7.31
C ILE A 376 3.92 0.91 -7.22
N ASP A 377 3.68 1.92 -6.39
CA ASP A 377 2.35 2.48 -6.14
C ASP A 377 2.21 3.93 -6.64
N GLU A 378 3.04 4.85 -6.16
CA GLU A 378 3.03 6.24 -6.62
C GLU A 378 4.40 6.91 -6.48
N TRP A 379 4.60 8.04 -7.17
CA TRP A 379 5.84 8.80 -7.10
C TRP A 379 5.80 9.81 -5.95
N ASP A 380 6.71 9.66 -4.99
CA ASP A 380 6.90 10.64 -3.93
C ASP A 380 7.76 11.80 -4.43
N LYS A 381 7.12 12.94 -4.75
CA LYS A 381 7.79 14.17 -5.19
C LYS A 381 8.74 14.76 -4.14
N LYS A 382 8.52 14.50 -2.85
CA LYS A 382 9.38 15.04 -1.79
C LYS A 382 10.67 14.25 -1.67
N ASN A 383 10.57 12.93 -1.71
CA ASN A 383 11.73 12.04 -1.59
C ASN A 383 12.36 11.65 -2.94
N GLN A 384 11.74 12.05 -4.06
CA GLN A 384 12.18 11.76 -5.43
C GLN A 384 12.41 10.25 -5.65
N ASN A 385 11.46 9.44 -5.18
CA ASN A 385 11.51 7.99 -5.29
C ASN A 385 10.11 7.38 -5.41
N TRP A 386 10.04 6.13 -5.87
CA TRP A 386 8.79 5.39 -5.95
C TRP A 386 8.38 4.86 -4.57
N GLU A 387 7.18 5.21 -4.13
CA GLU A 387 6.53 4.52 -3.01
C GLU A 387 6.12 3.11 -3.44
N ARG A 388 6.22 2.17 -2.50
CA ARG A 388 5.89 0.77 -2.73
C ARG A 388 4.79 0.29 -1.79
N LYS A 389 3.94 -0.62 -2.28
CA LYS A 389 2.92 -1.32 -1.48
C LYS A 389 3.09 -2.83 -1.60
N GLY A 390 2.61 -3.55 -0.59
CA GLY A 390 2.65 -5.02 -0.58
C GLY A 390 4.03 -5.58 -0.24
N GLN A 391 4.76 -4.95 0.68
CA GLN A 391 6.03 -5.49 1.16
C GLN A 391 5.85 -6.93 1.67
N ASN A 392 6.80 -7.80 1.33
CA ASN A 392 6.79 -9.24 1.66
C ASN A 392 5.55 -10.01 1.14
N MET A 393 4.92 -9.54 0.06
CA MET A 393 3.78 -10.21 -0.56
C MET A 393 4.17 -11.50 -1.28
N PHE A 394 3.19 -12.38 -1.47
CA PHE A 394 3.36 -13.56 -2.32
C PHE A 394 3.21 -13.20 -3.80
N VAL A 395 4.13 -13.73 -4.60
CA VAL A 395 4.11 -13.59 -6.06
C VAL A 395 4.32 -14.96 -6.70
N THR A 396 3.87 -15.08 -7.94
CA THR A 396 4.12 -16.24 -8.78
C THR A 396 5.15 -15.86 -9.83
N LEU A 397 6.13 -16.75 -10.03
CA LEU A 397 7.17 -16.63 -11.03
C LEU A 397 6.90 -17.66 -12.11
N LYS A 398 6.93 -17.25 -13.37
CA LYS A 398 6.82 -18.17 -14.51
C LYS A 398 8.07 -18.06 -15.37
N SER A 399 8.81 -19.17 -15.47
CA SER A 399 10.07 -19.26 -16.21
C SER A 399 9.84 -19.10 -17.71
N LEU A 400 10.82 -18.47 -18.38
CA LEU A 400 10.86 -18.27 -19.82
C LEU A 400 12.08 -19.02 -20.38
N ASN A 401 11.88 -19.83 -21.41
CA ASN A 401 12.95 -20.70 -21.93
C ASN A 401 14.01 -19.96 -22.77
N ASN A 402 13.73 -18.73 -23.23
CA ASN A 402 14.71 -17.91 -23.93
C ASN A 402 14.31 -16.42 -23.94
N SER A 403 15.27 -15.49 -23.91
CA SER A 403 15.01 -14.04 -23.94
C SER A 403 14.27 -13.58 -25.20
N THR A 404 14.45 -14.28 -26.33
CA THR A 404 13.77 -14.03 -27.61
C THR A 404 12.26 -14.32 -27.60
N SER A 405 11.71 -14.84 -26.50
CA SER A 405 10.28 -15.19 -26.37
C SER A 405 9.43 -14.15 -25.62
N ILE A 406 10.04 -13.07 -25.12
CA ILE A 406 9.33 -11.99 -24.42
C ILE A 406 8.70 -11.06 -25.46
N THR A 407 7.52 -11.41 -25.95
CA THR A 407 6.68 -10.52 -26.76
C THR A 407 5.53 -9.96 -25.92
N LEU A 408 5.05 -8.75 -26.25
CA LEU A 408 3.81 -8.18 -25.71
C LEU A 408 2.65 -9.17 -25.75
N GLU A 409 2.55 -9.96 -26.82
CA GLU A 409 1.50 -10.96 -27.01
C GLU A 409 1.57 -12.09 -25.95
N PHE A 410 2.78 -12.54 -25.61
CA PHE A 410 2.98 -13.57 -24.59
C PHE A 410 2.70 -13.05 -23.17
N ILE A 411 3.16 -11.83 -22.86
CA ILE A 411 2.87 -11.19 -21.56
C ILE A 411 1.38 -10.88 -21.44
N ASN A 412 0.72 -10.39 -22.48
CA ASN A 412 -0.73 -10.18 -22.48
C ASN A 412 -1.52 -11.48 -22.28
N LYS A 413 -1.02 -12.61 -22.79
CA LYS A 413 -1.62 -13.93 -22.53
C LYS A 413 -1.51 -14.35 -21.06
N ILE A 414 -0.40 -14.02 -20.38
CA ILE A 414 -0.23 -14.22 -18.93
C ILE A 414 -1.06 -13.20 -18.13
N ALA A 415 -1.23 -11.98 -18.65
CA ALA A 415 -1.88 -10.86 -17.98
C ALA A 415 -3.42 -10.96 -17.93
N ALA A 416 -4.05 -11.66 -18.87
CA ALA A 416 -5.51 -11.69 -18.99
C ALA A 416 -6.25 -12.07 -17.67
N PRO A 417 -5.68 -12.90 -16.78
CA PRO A 417 -6.21 -13.11 -15.42
C PRO A 417 -5.39 -12.53 -14.26
N HIS A 418 -4.16 -12.02 -14.50
CA HIS A 418 -3.19 -11.66 -13.46
C HIS A 418 -2.62 -10.26 -13.65
N LYS A 419 -2.43 -9.53 -12.54
CA LYS A 419 -1.58 -8.33 -12.56
C LYS A 419 -0.13 -8.76 -12.65
N ILE A 420 0.56 -8.31 -13.70
CA ILE A 420 2.00 -8.52 -13.88
C ILE A 420 2.73 -7.35 -13.23
N TYR A 421 3.74 -7.66 -12.42
CA TYR A 421 4.54 -6.64 -11.74
C TYR A 421 5.83 -6.36 -12.49
N GLY A 422 6.46 -7.39 -13.06
CA GLY A 422 7.78 -7.20 -13.62
C GLY A 422 8.43 -8.46 -14.15
N ILE A 423 9.71 -8.33 -14.44
CA ILE A 423 10.58 -9.40 -14.94
C ILE A 423 11.76 -9.53 -14.00
N THR A 424 12.20 -10.76 -13.77
CA THR A 424 13.42 -11.08 -13.03
C THR A 424 14.26 -12.08 -13.83
N GLN A 425 15.50 -12.32 -13.41
CA GLN A 425 16.35 -13.35 -13.99
C GLN A 425 16.91 -14.25 -12.91
N ASP A 426 16.72 -15.53 -13.08
CA ASP A 426 17.29 -16.56 -12.24
C ASP A 426 18.82 -16.50 -12.27
N LEU A 427 19.45 -16.41 -11.10
CA LEU A 427 20.90 -16.23 -11.04
C LEU A 427 21.68 -17.49 -11.47
N GLU A 428 21.09 -18.67 -11.30
CA GLU A 428 21.72 -19.97 -11.57
C GLU A 428 21.49 -20.41 -13.03
N THR A 429 20.24 -20.45 -13.46
CA THR A 429 19.85 -20.89 -14.81
C THR A 429 19.99 -19.81 -15.87
N LYS A 430 20.10 -18.53 -15.47
CA LYS A 430 20.06 -17.34 -16.35
C LYS A 430 18.76 -17.17 -17.14
N ASN A 431 17.74 -17.96 -16.82
CA ASN A 431 16.42 -17.84 -17.42
C ASN A 431 15.70 -16.63 -16.86
N TYR A 432 15.04 -15.88 -17.73
CA TYR A 432 14.15 -14.81 -17.32
C TYR A 432 12.83 -15.39 -16.81
N MET A 433 12.21 -14.73 -15.84
CA MET A 433 10.90 -15.10 -15.31
C MET A 433 10.00 -13.88 -15.22
N VAL A 434 8.72 -14.08 -15.53
CA VAL A 434 7.69 -13.06 -15.31
C VAL A 434 7.17 -13.19 -13.88
N VAL A 435 7.05 -12.06 -13.19
CA VAL A 435 6.55 -11.95 -11.82
C VAL A 435 5.14 -11.36 -11.84
N PHE A 436 4.17 -12.07 -11.28
CA PHE A 436 2.76 -11.66 -11.27
C PHE A 436 2.04 -12.05 -9.97
N ASP A 437 0.82 -11.55 -9.80
CA ASP A 437 0.03 -11.80 -8.60
C ASP A 437 -0.28 -13.29 -8.37
N ASN A 438 -0.46 -13.66 -7.10
CA ASN A 438 -0.71 -15.05 -6.71
C ASN A 438 -2.20 -15.41 -6.73
N LYS A 439 -2.96 -14.89 -7.70
CA LYS A 439 -4.40 -15.20 -7.81
C LYS A 439 -4.59 -16.59 -8.40
N CYS A 440 -5.71 -17.23 -8.08
CA CYS A 440 -6.11 -18.45 -8.77
C CYS A 440 -6.71 -18.11 -10.14
N GLU A 441 -6.28 -18.79 -11.20
CA GLU A 441 -6.82 -18.59 -12.56
C GLU A 441 -8.34 -18.73 -12.64
N LYS A 442 -8.92 -19.69 -11.89
CA LYS A 442 -10.37 -19.94 -11.86
C LYS A 442 -11.12 -18.91 -11.02
N CYS A 443 -10.57 -18.55 -9.85
CA CYS A 443 -11.28 -17.70 -8.89
C CYS A 443 -11.02 -16.20 -9.07
N LYS A 444 -9.91 -15.82 -9.70
CA LYS A 444 -9.41 -14.43 -9.82
C LYS A 444 -9.11 -13.75 -8.48
N TYR A 445 -8.91 -14.53 -7.41
CA TYR A 445 -8.47 -14.09 -6.09
C TYR A 445 -7.68 -15.22 -5.41
N GLU A 446 -7.03 -14.93 -4.28
CA GLU A 446 -6.36 -15.93 -3.44
C GLU A 446 -7.40 -16.85 -2.78
N CYS A 447 -7.48 -18.10 -3.23
CA CYS A 447 -8.44 -19.09 -2.75
C CYS A 447 -7.73 -20.26 -2.05
N ASN A 448 -8.50 -21.22 -1.53
CA ASN A 448 -7.96 -22.33 -0.74
C ASN A 448 -6.91 -23.14 -1.52
N THR A 449 -7.08 -23.35 -2.83
CA THR A 449 -6.09 -23.94 -3.73
C THR A 449 -4.71 -23.28 -3.60
N VAL A 450 -4.66 -21.94 -3.61
CA VAL A 450 -3.41 -21.17 -3.50
C VAL A 450 -2.78 -21.36 -2.12
N TYR A 451 -3.59 -21.35 -1.07
CA TYR A 451 -3.10 -21.56 0.30
C TYR A 451 -2.58 -22.98 0.52
N PHE A 452 -3.23 -24.00 -0.05
CA PHE A 452 -2.74 -25.37 -0.02
C PHE A 452 -1.38 -25.51 -0.72
N GLN A 453 -1.23 -24.93 -1.91
CA GLN A 453 0.04 -24.95 -2.66
C GLN A 453 1.21 -24.39 -1.84
N ARG A 454 0.99 -23.34 -1.04
CA ARG A 454 2.03 -22.75 -0.16
C ARG A 454 2.55 -23.73 0.91
N ASN A 455 1.71 -24.69 1.29
CA ASN A 455 1.92 -25.64 2.37
C ASN A 455 2.34 -27.05 1.91
N PHE A 456 2.48 -27.32 0.60
CA PHE A 456 2.84 -28.66 0.11
C PHE A 456 4.18 -29.17 0.68
N ASP A 457 5.15 -28.29 0.91
CA ASP A 457 6.45 -28.69 1.48
C ASP A 457 6.41 -28.93 3.01
N LYS A 458 5.29 -28.64 3.68
CA LYS A 458 5.16 -28.82 5.15
C LYS A 458 4.90 -30.27 5.54
N TRP A 459 4.55 -31.14 4.60
CA TRP A 459 4.26 -32.55 4.86
C TRP A 459 4.64 -33.41 3.67
N THR A 460 4.93 -34.68 3.94
CA THR A 460 5.03 -35.74 2.93
C THR A 460 4.59 -37.03 3.58
N SER A 461 3.96 -37.90 2.80
CA SER A 461 3.65 -39.27 3.20
C SER A 461 4.84 -40.22 3.05
N GLY A 462 5.93 -39.76 2.43
CA GLY A 462 7.03 -40.60 1.98
C GLY A 462 6.75 -41.37 0.68
N ASP A 463 5.55 -41.24 0.11
CA ASP A 463 5.15 -41.84 -1.16
C ASP A 463 4.62 -40.76 -2.13
N ASN A 464 5.26 -40.65 -3.29
CA ASN A 464 4.97 -39.60 -4.27
C ASN A 464 3.56 -39.71 -4.87
N ASP A 465 3.01 -40.92 -5.00
CA ASP A 465 1.69 -41.11 -5.60
C ASP A 465 0.59 -40.74 -4.60
N ILE A 466 0.78 -41.05 -3.31
CA ILE A 466 -0.07 -40.56 -2.22
C ILE A 466 -0.02 -39.04 -2.11
N ASP A 467 1.18 -38.46 -2.15
CA ASP A 467 1.37 -37.01 -2.08
C ASP A 467 0.65 -36.32 -3.23
N LYS A 468 0.83 -36.80 -4.48
CA LYS A 468 0.11 -36.31 -5.65
C LYS A 468 -1.39 -36.47 -5.52
N PHE A 469 -1.86 -37.59 -5.00
CA PHE A 469 -3.30 -37.83 -4.80
C PHE A 469 -3.89 -36.81 -3.84
N ILE A 470 -3.30 -36.64 -2.65
CA ILE A 470 -3.75 -35.66 -1.65
C ILE A 470 -3.68 -34.24 -2.22
N GLN A 471 -2.56 -33.86 -2.84
CA GLN A 471 -2.39 -32.56 -3.48
C GLN A 471 -3.45 -32.31 -4.57
N SER A 472 -3.82 -33.31 -5.37
CA SER A 472 -4.86 -33.16 -6.40
C SER A 472 -6.24 -32.81 -5.83
N THR A 473 -6.59 -33.39 -4.68
CA THR A 473 -7.83 -33.06 -3.96
C THR A 473 -7.78 -31.63 -3.40
N GLN A 474 -6.62 -31.23 -2.85
CA GLN A 474 -6.38 -29.89 -2.33
C GLN A 474 -6.39 -28.81 -3.44
N LEU A 475 -5.85 -29.12 -4.62
CA LEU A 475 -5.86 -28.22 -5.78
C LEU A 475 -7.27 -27.97 -6.31
N SER A 476 -8.16 -28.95 -6.17
CA SER A 476 -9.57 -28.85 -6.58
C SER A 476 -10.42 -28.02 -5.60
N ALA A 477 -9.93 -27.83 -4.37
CA ALA A 477 -10.63 -27.14 -3.30
C ALA A 477 -10.46 -25.62 -3.40
N HIS A 478 -11.34 -24.94 -4.15
CA HIS A 478 -11.28 -23.49 -4.33
C HIS A 478 -11.94 -22.70 -3.18
N ARG A 479 -13.27 -22.79 -3.05
CA ARG A 479 -14.04 -22.09 -2.00
C ARG A 479 -14.37 -22.99 -0.82
N ASN A 480 -14.54 -24.29 -1.09
CA ASN A 480 -14.91 -25.29 -0.12
C ASN A 480 -13.74 -26.27 0.06
N ILE A 481 -13.33 -26.49 1.30
CA ILE A 481 -12.29 -27.46 1.66
C ILE A 481 -12.84 -28.84 2.04
N THR A 482 -14.16 -29.05 1.98
CA THR A 482 -14.81 -30.26 2.50
C THR A 482 -14.27 -31.55 1.88
N GLU A 483 -13.86 -31.48 0.61
CA GLU A 483 -13.33 -32.62 -0.16
C GLU A 483 -11.79 -32.64 -0.22
N ALA A 484 -11.12 -31.63 0.38
CA ALA A 484 -9.66 -31.58 0.42
C ALA A 484 -9.14 -32.56 1.48
N LEU A 485 -8.33 -33.52 1.06
CA LEU A 485 -7.73 -34.47 1.98
C LEU A 485 -6.51 -33.86 2.69
N GLU A 486 -6.30 -34.24 3.94
CA GLU A 486 -5.09 -33.92 4.71
C GLU A 486 -4.18 -35.15 4.81
N TRP A 487 -2.86 -34.96 4.79
CA TRP A 487 -1.96 -35.96 5.35
C TRP A 487 -1.97 -35.86 6.88
N ILE A 488 -2.39 -36.93 7.54
CA ILE A 488 -2.51 -37.00 8.99
C ILE A 488 -1.35 -37.85 9.53
N PRO A 489 -0.30 -37.24 10.12
CA PRO A 489 0.74 -37.98 10.83
C PRO A 489 0.12 -38.95 11.85
N TYR A 490 0.53 -40.21 11.81
CA TYR A 490 -0.08 -41.27 12.64
C TYR A 490 0.00 -40.98 14.14
N GLY A 491 1.04 -40.27 14.58
CA GLY A 491 1.19 -39.83 15.98
C GLY A 491 0.12 -38.85 16.47
N ARG A 492 -0.72 -38.29 15.59
CA ARG A 492 -1.89 -37.48 15.95
C ARG A 492 -3.13 -38.32 16.27
N LEU A 493 -3.05 -39.65 16.12
CA LEU A 493 -4.12 -40.59 16.43
C LEU A 493 -3.80 -41.31 17.75
N TYR A 494 -4.77 -41.34 18.66
CA TYR A 494 -4.64 -42.02 19.95
C TYR A 494 -5.92 -42.81 20.30
N ASN A 495 -5.85 -43.64 21.35
CA ASN A 495 -6.92 -44.57 21.73
C ASN A 495 -7.37 -45.44 20.55
N ILE A 496 -6.41 -45.94 19.77
CA ILE A 496 -6.69 -46.74 18.58
C ILE A 496 -7.21 -48.12 19.04
N LYS A 497 -8.46 -48.43 18.67
CA LYS A 497 -9.11 -49.72 18.98
C LYS A 497 -9.51 -50.42 17.70
N TYR A 498 -9.18 -51.71 17.61
CA TYR A 498 -9.63 -52.57 16.52
C TYR A 498 -11.14 -52.83 16.63
N LEU A 499 -11.87 -52.75 15.52
CA LEU A 499 -13.32 -52.95 15.49
C LEU A 499 -13.72 -54.26 14.83
N THR A 500 -13.22 -54.54 13.62
CA THR A 500 -13.64 -55.70 12.82
C THR A 500 -12.72 -55.93 11.61
N GLU A 501 -12.62 -57.19 11.17
CA GLU A 501 -12.06 -57.62 9.87
C GLU A 501 -13.20 -57.97 8.93
N SER A 502 -13.17 -57.45 7.70
CA SER A 502 -13.78 -58.15 6.57
C SER A 502 -12.71 -59.01 5.87
N GLU A 503 -13.13 -59.89 4.96
CA GLU A 503 -12.20 -60.70 4.14
C GLU A 503 -11.15 -59.88 3.37
N THR A 504 -11.27 -58.54 3.30
CA THR A 504 -10.35 -57.67 2.55
C THR A 504 -9.88 -56.41 3.29
N ASP A 505 -10.44 -55.99 4.42
CA ASP A 505 -10.08 -54.71 5.06
C ASP A 505 -10.10 -54.79 6.60
N LYS A 506 -9.10 -54.15 7.26
CA LYS A 506 -9.07 -53.97 8.73
C LYS A 506 -9.63 -52.60 9.10
N VAL A 507 -10.57 -52.55 10.06
CA VAL A 507 -11.20 -51.30 10.52
C VAL A 507 -10.88 -51.04 11.99
N TYR A 508 -10.49 -49.80 12.29
CA TYR A 508 -10.15 -49.32 13.62
C TYR A 508 -10.94 -48.05 13.96
N SER A 509 -11.08 -47.76 15.24
CA SER A 509 -11.50 -46.45 15.73
C SER A 509 -10.33 -45.75 16.42
N ALA A 510 -10.31 -44.42 16.38
CA ALA A 510 -9.29 -43.61 17.04
C ALA A 510 -9.84 -42.23 17.43
N ARG A 511 -9.04 -41.46 18.16
CA ARG A 511 -9.25 -40.02 18.38
C ARG A 511 -8.15 -39.22 17.71
N LEU A 512 -8.51 -38.16 16.99
CA LEU A 512 -7.58 -37.24 16.35
C LEU A 512 -7.30 -36.04 17.26
N THR A 513 -6.04 -35.78 17.61
CA THR A 513 -5.68 -34.83 18.69
C THR A 513 -6.10 -33.39 18.41
N ASP A 514 -5.72 -32.84 17.27
CA ASP A 514 -5.82 -31.42 16.88
C ASP A 514 -6.98 -31.15 15.90
N GLY A 515 -7.80 -32.16 15.61
CA GLY A 515 -8.97 -32.03 14.75
C GLY A 515 -8.65 -31.92 13.25
N ASN A 516 -9.61 -31.41 12.48
CA ASN A 516 -9.56 -31.34 11.01
C ASN A 516 -9.40 -29.90 10.52
N ILE A 517 -8.74 -29.72 9.37
CA ILE A 517 -8.61 -28.41 8.69
C ILE A 517 -9.99 -27.76 8.49
N CYS A 518 -10.10 -26.47 8.83
CA CYS A 518 -11.36 -25.72 8.79
C CYS A 518 -11.29 -24.42 7.96
N LYS A 519 -10.25 -23.59 8.14
CA LYS A 519 -10.06 -22.34 7.38
C LYS A 519 -8.60 -21.91 7.37
N TRP A 520 -8.23 -21.09 6.39
CA TRP A 520 -6.90 -20.49 6.32
C TRP A 520 -6.80 -19.29 7.27
N ASN A 521 -5.73 -19.23 8.05
CA ASN A 521 -5.40 -18.06 8.86
C ASN A 521 -4.30 -17.24 8.17
N SER A 522 -4.67 -16.06 7.67
CA SER A 522 -3.76 -15.15 6.98
C SER A 522 -2.72 -14.50 7.89
N TYR A 523 -2.94 -14.45 9.20
CA TYR A 523 -1.97 -13.91 10.16
C TYR A 523 -0.85 -14.91 10.42
N PHE A 524 -1.19 -16.17 10.73
CA PHE A 524 -0.20 -17.23 10.99
C PHE A 524 0.33 -17.89 9.71
N GLN A 525 -0.29 -17.62 8.55
CA GLN A 525 0.03 -18.29 7.28
C GLN A 525 -0.03 -19.82 7.43
N ASP A 526 -1.09 -20.30 8.09
CA ASP A 526 -1.34 -21.72 8.27
C ASP A 526 -2.83 -22.06 8.34
N TRP A 527 -3.13 -23.35 8.23
CA TRP A 527 -4.49 -23.87 8.35
C TRP A 527 -4.91 -24.00 9.83
N GLU A 528 -6.01 -23.34 10.19
CA GLU A 528 -6.70 -23.60 11.45
C GLU A 528 -7.40 -24.96 11.40
N LYS A 529 -7.44 -25.63 12.56
CA LYS A 529 -8.14 -26.90 12.75
C LYS A 529 -9.22 -26.75 13.82
N ASN A 530 -10.33 -27.45 13.64
CA ASN A 530 -11.44 -27.49 14.58
C ASN A 530 -11.73 -28.93 15.01
N ASN A 531 -12.47 -29.09 16.10
CA ASN A 531 -12.90 -30.38 16.66
C ASN A 531 -11.72 -31.19 17.21
N GLU A 532 -10.99 -30.61 18.15
CA GLU A 532 -9.97 -31.36 18.91
C GLU A 532 -10.56 -32.63 19.53
N HIS A 533 -9.76 -33.69 19.55
CA HIS A 533 -10.13 -35.00 20.07
C HIS A 533 -11.35 -35.66 19.38
N ILE A 534 -11.62 -35.31 18.12
CA ILE A 534 -12.70 -35.91 17.33
C ILE A 534 -12.51 -37.43 17.16
N PHE A 535 -13.62 -38.16 17.26
CA PHE A 535 -13.66 -39.60 17.05
C PHE A 535 -13.67 -39.91 15.55
N VAL A 536 -12.76 -40.76 15.10
CA VAL A 536 -12.59 -41.11 13.69
C VAL A 536 -12.55 -42.62 13.49
N ILE A 537 -12.92 -43.06 12.28
CA ILE A 537 -12.73 -44.42 11.81
C ILE A 537 -11.52 -44.45 10.89
N LEU A 538 -10.69 -45.48 11.04
CA LEU A 538 -9.54 -45.78 10.21
C LEU A 538 -9.82 -47.05 9.44
N LYS A 539 -9.74 -47.01 8.12
CA LYS A 539 -9.85 -48.20 7.28
C LYS A 539 -8.51 -48.49 6.60
N SER A 540 -7.91 -49.63 6.93
CA SER A 540 -6.64 -50.12 6.36
C SER A 540 -6.80 -50.48 4.90
N LEU A 541 -5.77 -50.18 4.14
CA LEU A 541 -5.65 -50.47 2.72
C LEU A 541 -4.56 -51.53 2.54
N ASN A 542 -4.90 -52.65 1.90
CA ASN A 542 -3.98 -53.78 1.81
C ASN A 542 -2.90 -53.63 0.72
N ASN A 543 -3.00 -52.66 -0.20
CA ASN A 543 -1.97 -52.32 -1.21
C ASN A 543 -2.18 -50.91 -1.82
N LEU A 544 -1.12 -50.24 -2.29
CA LEU A 544 -1.15 -48.89 -2.90
C LEU A 544 -2.12 -48.76 -4.09
N THR A 545 -2.30 -49.82 -4.89
CA THR A 545 -3.23 -49.87 -6.04
C THR A 545 -4.71 -49.75 -5.67
N SER A 546 -5.06 -49.75 -4.37
CA SER A 546 -6.44 -49.67 -3.88
C SER A 546 -6.94 -48.25 -3.56
N ILE A 547 -6.07 -47.22 -3.57
CA ILE A 547 -6.48 -45.82 -3.44
C ILE A 547 -6.85 -45.29 -4.83
N THR A 548 -8.01 -45.72 -5.33
CA THR A 548 -8.62 -45.14 -6.50
C THR A 548 -9.60 -44.05 -6.08
N LEU A 549 -9.82 -43.07 -6.97
CA LEU A 549 -10.87 -42.06 -6.79
C LEU A 549 -12.24 -42.72 -6.54
N GLU A 550 -12.47 -43.89 -7.13
CA GLU A 550 -13.69 -44.69 -6.94
C GLU A 550 -13.85 -45.21 -5.51
N PHE A 551 -12.78 -45.70 -4.87
CA PHE A 551 -12.81 -46.14 -3.48
C PHE A 551 -13.08 -44.99 -2.51
N ILE A 552 -12.39 -43.84 -2.71
CA ILE A 552 -12.59 -42.63 -1.91
C ILE A 552 -14.01 -42.10 -2.09
N ASN A 553 -14.52 -42.04 -3.32
CA ASN A 553 -15.90 -41.62 -3.60
C ASN A 553 -16.94 -42.54 -2.94
N LYS A 554 -16.66 -43.85 -2.85
CA LYS A 554 -17.55 -44.80 -2.17
C LYS A 554 -17.67 -44.50 -0.68
N ILE A 555 -16.56 -44.16 -0.02
CA ILE A 555 -16.59 -43.75 1.40
C ILE A 555 -17.24 -42.37 1.54
N ALA A 556 -16.87 -41.43 0.67
CA ALA A 556 -17.38 -40.06 0.65
C ALA A 556 -18.90 -39.97 0.46
N ALA A 557 -19.53 -41.01 -0.12
CA ALA A 557 -20.97 -41.08 -0.30
C ALA A 557 -21.78 -41.10 1.02
N SER A 558 -21.19 -41.62 2.10
CA SER A 558 -21.85 -41.76 3.41
C SER A 558 -21.08 -41.12 4.56
N HIS A 559 -19.79 -40.85 4.40
CA HIS A 559 -18.93 -40.32 5.45
C HIS A 559 -18.08 -39.16 4.94
N LYS A 560 -17.79 -38.18 5.80
CA LYS A 560 -16.77 -37.17 5.55
C LYS A 560 -15.39 -37.79 5.73
N ILE A 561 -14.56 -37.68 4.70
CA ILE A 561 -13.16 -38.12 4.76
C ILE A 561 -12.31 -36.94 5.22
N TYR A 562 -11.48 -37.15 6.23
CA TYR A 562 -10.56 -36.13 6.75
C TYR A 562 -9.20 -36.20 6.07
N GLY A 563 -8.74 -37.40 5.74
CA GLY A 563 -7.40 -37.54 5.19
C GLY A 563 -6.90 -38.96 5.09
N ILE A 564 -5.59 -39.07 4.86
CA ILE A 564 -4.86 -40.33 4.78
C ILE A 564 -3.77 -40.32 5.84
N THR A 565 -3.53 -41.47 6.45
CA THR A 565 -2.43 -41.70 7.39
C THR A 565 -1.70 -42.99 7.02
N GLN A 566 -0.52 -43.21 7.58
CA GLN A 566 0.21 -44.47 7.45
C GLN A 566 0.51 -45.03 8.83
N ASN A 567 0.11 -46.28 9.07
CA ASN A 567 0.43 -46.97 10.31
C ASN A 567 1.96 -47.02 10.49
N SER A 568 2.46 -46.52 11.63
CA SER A 568 3.90 -46.46 11.89
C SER A 568 4.57 -47.84 11.95
N GLU A 569 3.83 -48.86 12.39
CA GLU A 569 4.29 -50.23 12.59
C GLU A 569 4.14 -51.07 11.31
N THR A 570 2.94 -51.12 10.73
CA THR A 570 2.65 -51.99 9.59
C THR A 570 3.02 -51.37 8.24
N LYS A 571 3.26 -50.06 8.20
CA LYS A 571 3.45 -49.26 6.97
C LYS A 571 2.25 -49.24 6.02
N ASN A 572 1.12 -49.80 6.42
CA ASN A 572 -0.12 -49.74 5.64
C ASN A 572 -0.73 -48.34 5.70
N TYR A 573 -1.18 -47.85 4.55
CA TYR A 573 -1.97 -46.63 4.47
C TYR A 573 -3.39 -46.88 4.96
N MET A 574 -3.98 -45.88 5.62
CA MET A 574 -5.34 -45.91 6.15
C MET A 574 -6.07 -44.63 5.76
N VAL A 575 -7.33 -44.77 5.36
CA VAL A 575 -8.21 -43.62 5.18
C VAL A 575 -8.84 -43.26 6.53
N VAL A 576 -8.82 -41.98 6.87
CA VAL A 576 -9.39 -41.42 8.10
C VAL A 576 -10.68 -40.70 7.76
N PHE A 577 -11.80 -41.13 8.33
CA PHE A 577 -13.12 -40.54 8.08
C PHE A 577 -13.95 -40.45 9.36
N ASP A 578 -15.04 -39.70 9.28
CA ASP A 578 -15.96 -39.52 10.39
C ASP A 578 -16.60 -40.85 10.83
N ASN A 579 -17.19 -40.84 12.02
CA ASN A 579 -17.93 -41.98 12.54
C ASN A 579 -19.44 -41.71 12.45
N ASN A 580 -19.90 -41.11 11.35
CA ASN A 580 -21.33 -40.87 11.13
C ASN A 580 -22.06 -42.17 10.78
N CYS A 581 -23.34 -42.27 11.13
CA CYS A 581 -24.10 -43.48 10.88
C CYS A 581 -24.49 -43.51 9.40
N GLU A 582 -24.20 -44.60 8.67
CA GLU A 582 -24.54 -44.74 7.25
C GLU A 582 -26.01 -44.43 6.93
N LYS A 583 -26.91 -44.76 7.86
CA LYS A 583 -28.36 -44.53 7.74
C LYS A 583 -28.77 -43.11 8.13
N CYS A 584 -28.20 -42.57 9.21
CA CYS A 584 -28.62 -41.27 9.75
C CYS A 584 -27.81 -40.10 9.17
N LYS A 585 -26.62 -40.35 8.64
CA LYS A 585 -25.64 -39.36 8.14
C LYS A 585 -25.15 -38.35 9.20
N TYR A 586 -25.38 -38.63 10.48
CA TYR A 586 -24.88 -37.87 11.63
C TYR A 586 -24.54 -38.81 12.78
N GLU A 587 -23.81 -38.32 13.79
CA GLU A 587 -23.59 -39.01 15.06
C GLU A 587 -24.93 -39.20 15.79
N CYS A 588 -25.52 -40.38 15.66
CA CYS A 588 -26.78 -40.71 16.31
C CYS A 588 -26.57 -41.58 17.55
N ASN A 589 -27.61 -41.70 18.39
CA ASN A 589 -27.54 -42.49 19.62
C ASN A 589 -27.00 -43.91 19.39
N ALA A 590 -27.31 -44.55 18.25
CA ALA A 590 -26.78 -45.88 17.91
C ALA A 590 -25.25 -45.95 17.91
N ILE A 591 -24.58 -44.89 17.45
CA ILE A 591 -23.11 -44.79 17.47
C ILE A 591 -22.59 -44.61 18.90
N TYR A 592 -23.26 -43.79 19.72
CA TYR A 592 -22.90 -43.62 21.13
C TYR A 592 -23.11 -44.91 21.94
N PHE A 593 -24.14 -45.70 21.61
CA PHE A 593 -24.34 -47.04 22.17
C PHE A 593 -23.19 -47.97 21.81
N GLN A 594 -22.79 -48.02 20.54
CA GLN A 594 -21.65 -48.83 20.08
C GLN A 594 -20.32 -48.42 20.75
N ARG A 595 -20.10 -47.11 20.97
CA ARG A 595 -18.89 -46.56 21.62
C ARG A 595 -18.75 -46.94 23.10
N ASN A 596 -19.86 -47.17 23.80
CA ASN A 596 -19.88 -47.39 25.25
C ASN A 596 -20.29 -48.81 25.65
N PHE A 597 -20.35 -49.75 24.70
CA PHE A 597 -20.70 -51.14 24.97
C PHE A 597 -19.74 -51.78 25.99
N ASP A 598 -18.44 -51.47 25.90
CA ASP A 598 -17.40 -51.93 26.85
C ASP A 598 -17.62 -51.45 28.30
N LYS A 599 -18.44 -50.41 28.53
CA LYS A 599 -18.77 -49.91 29.89
C LYS A 599 -19.94 -50.66 30.51
N TRP A 600 -20.60 -51.56 29.77
CA TRP A 600 -21.70 -52.36 30.27
C TRP A 600 -21.07 -53.52 31.03
N THR A 601 -21.04 -53.41 32.35
CA THR A 601 -20.43 -54.42 33.21
C THR A 601 -21.18 -55.74 33.04
N SER A 602 -20.40 -56.76 32.68
CA SER A 602 -20.76 -58.14 32.41
C SER A 602 -21.48 -58.83 33.58
N GLU A 603 -22.80 -58.96 33.49
CA GLU A 603 -23.45 -60.24 33.75
C GLU A 603 -24.36 -60.55 32.56
N ALA A 604 -23.91 -61.52 31.75
CA ALA A 604 -24.45 -61.99 30.48
C ALA A 604 -24.26 -61.06 29.27
N LEU A 605 -23.08 -61.16 28.63
CA LEU A 605 -22.91 -61.63 27.24
C LEU A 605 -21.44 -61.43 26.78
N GLU A 606 -20.79 -62.50 26.29
CA GLU A 606 -19.52 -62.47 25.54
C GLU A 606 -19.60 -63.36 24.27
N TRP A 607 -18.64 -63.21 23.34
CA TRP A 607 -18.78 -63.10 21.85
C TRP A 607 -18.69 -64.38 20.92
N ILE A 608 -18.61 -64.12 19.58
CA ILE A 608 -19.02 -64.82 18.30
C ILE A 608 -17.90 -65.67 17.60
N PRO A 609 -18.14 -66.49 16.52
CA PRO A 609 -18.06 -66.03 15.08
C PRO A 609 -19.01 -66.74 14.05
N TYR A 610 -19.25 -66.13 12.86
CA TYR A 610 -19.99 -66.69 11.70
C TYR A 610 -19.15 -66.68 10.41
N GLY A 611 -19.37 -67.68 9.54
CA GLY A 611 -18.96 -67.68 8.13
C GLY A 611 -19.92 -68.51 7.23
N ARG A 612 -20.62 -67.82 6.33
CA ARG A 612 -21.21 -68.21 5.02
C ARG A 612 -22.28 -69.35 4.90
N LEU A 613 -23.35 -69.03 4.12
CA LEU A 613 -24.19 -69.87 3.20
C LEU A 613 -25.66 -70.26 3.54
N TYR A 614 -26.40 -70.44 2.43
CA TYR A 614 -27.86 -70.55 2.14
C TYR A 614 -28.54 -71.92 2.44
N ASN A 615 -29.89 -71.91 2.52
CA ASN A 615 -30.89 -73.02 2.44
C ASN A 615 -30.65 -74.34 3.22
N ILE A 616 -31.48 -74.63 4.25
CA ILE A 616 -32.17 -75.93 4.57
C ILE A 616 -32.87 -75.85 5.96
N LYS A 617 -33.91 -76.70 6.12
CA LYS A 617 -34.85 -76.91 7.24
C LYS A 617 -34.26 -77.43 8.58
N TYR A 618 -34.88 -76.94 9.66
CA TYR A 618 -35.22 -77.45 11.03
C TYR A 618 -34.19 -78.06 12.04
N LEU A 619 -34.13 -77.34 13.18
CA LEU A 619 -34.11 -77.70 14.64
C LEU A 619 -32.79 -77.88 15.45
N THR A 620 -32.78 -77.19 16.62
CA THR A 620 -32.00 -77.32 17.89
C THR A 620 -30.76 -76.43 18.17
N GLY A 621 -30.91 -75.50 19.17
CA GLY A 621 -29.90 -74.74 19.98
C GLY A 621 -29.01 -73.70 19.25
N SER A 622 -28.64 -72.51 19.74
CA SER A 622 -28.72 -71.78 21.03
C SER A 622 -29.38 -70.38 20.89
N GLU A 623 -29.64 -69.68 22.01
CA GLU A 623 -30.59 -68.56 22.13
C GLU A 623 -30.16 -67.19 21.54
N THR A 624 -28.90 -66.97 21.17
CA THR A 624 -28.36 -65.64 20.81
C THR A 624 -28.80 -65.09 19.44
N ASP A 625 -28.98 -65.94 18.42
CA ASP A 625 -29.43 -65.48 17.09
C ASP A 625 -30.93 -65.14 17.05
N LYS A 626 -31.70 -65.58 18.07
CA LYS A 626 -33.10 -65.22 18.25
C LYS A 626 -33.26 -63.78 18.73
N VAL A 627 -32.36 -63.32 19.61
CA VAL A 627 -32.42 -61.99 20.24
C VAL A 627 -32.01 -60.86 19.27
N TYR A 628 -31.03 -61.10 18.39
CA TYR A 628 -30.62 -60.09 17.40
C TYR A 628 -31.68 -59.87 16.29
N LYS A 629 -32.35 -60.94 15.86
CA LYS A 629 -33.53 -60.86 14.96
C LYS A 629 -34.75 -60.29 15.68
N PHE A 630 -34.90 -60.51 16.99
CA PHE A 630 -35.94 -59.94 17.84
C PHE A 630 -35.81 -58.41 17.95
N ILE A 631 -34.62 -57.88 18.25
CA ILE A 631 -34.39 -56.43 18.41
C ILE A 631 -34.61 -55.67 17.10
N ASN A 632 -34.13 -56.19 15.97
CA ASN A 632 -34.31 -55.54 14.67
C ASN A 632 -35.74 -55.63 14.11
N LYS A 633 -36.57 -56.56 14.60
CA LYS A 633 -37.96 -56.75 14.13
C LYS A 633 -38.99 -55.96 14.96
N ILE A 634 -38.66 -55.59 16.21
CA ILE A 634 -39.53 -54.79 17.10
C ILE A 634 -39.29 -53.27 16.91
N ALA A 635 -38.19 -52.88 16.26
CA ALA A 635 -37.84 -51.47 16.02
C ALA A 635 -38.64 -50.80 14.88
N ALA A 636 -39.98 -50.91 14.93
CA ALA A 636 -41.01 -49.97 14.45
C ALA A 636 -42.39 -50.67 14.43
N PRO A 637 -43.51 -50.09 14.94
CA PRO A 637 -43.72 -48.98 15.88
C PRO A 637 -44.30 -49.44 17.25
N HIS A 638 -43.87 -48.75 18.34
CA HIS A 638 -44.43 -48.69 19.72
C HIS A 638 -43.67 -49.31 20.94
N LYS A 639 -43.25 -48.40 21.84
CA LYS A 639 -43.16 -48.35 23.33
C LYS A 639 -42.61 -49.53 24.18
N ILE A 640 -41.52 -50.21 23.79
CA ILE A 640 -40.70 -50.99 24.75
C ILE A 640 -39.37 -50.27 24.97
N TYR A 641 -39.07 -49.92 26.22
CA TYR A 641 -37.90 -49.06 26.57
C TYR A 641 -36.75 -49.83 27.21
N GLY A 642 -37.02 -51.04 27.73
CA GLY A 642 -35.98 -51.83 28.37
C GLY A 642 -36.41 -53.23 28.74
N ILE A 643 -35.41 -54.05 29.04
CA ILE A 643 -35.56 -55.42 29.56
C ILE A 643 -34.88 -55.47 30.92
N THR A 644 -35.49 -56.16 31.86
CA THR A 644 -34.94 -56.45 33.19
C THR A 644 -35.13 -57.93 33.51
N GLN A 645 -34.49 -58.43 34.57
CA GLN A 645 -34.71 -59.78 35.07
C GLN A 645 -35.07 -59.73 36.54
N ASP A 646 -36.16 -60.41 36.88
CA ASP A 646 -36.59 -60.58 38.25
C ASP A 646 -35.54 -61.38 39.04
N LEU A 647 -35.08 -60.83 40.16
CA LEU A 647 -33.95 -61.41 40.90
C LEU A 647 -34.30 -62.73 41.59
N GLU A 648 -35.57 -62.93 41.96
CA GLU A 648 -36.07 -64.11 42.67
C GLU A 648 -36.48 -65.23 41.72
N THR A 649 -37.25 -64.91 40.68
CA THR A 649 -37.83 -65.89 39.73
C THR A 649 -36.95 -66.14 38.50
N LYS A 650 -35.92 -65.31 38.28
CA LYS A 650 -35.04 -65.32 37.09
C LYS A 650 -35.76 -65.09 35.76
N ASN A 651 -37.03 -64.72 35.79
CA ASN A 651 -37.83 -64.41 34.62
C ASN A 651 -37.45 -63.04 34.06
N TYR A 652 -37.42 -62.92 32.73
CA TYR A 652 -37.24 -61.63 32.07
C TYR A 652 -38.55 -60.84 32.06
N MET A 653 -38.44 -59.52 32.17
CA MET A 653 -39.54 -58.58 32.15
C MET A 653 -39.27 -57.46 31.16
N GLY A 654 -40.30 -57.06 30.40
CA GLY A 654 -40.24 -55.89 29.53
C GLY A 654 -40.88 -54.67 30.21
N THR A 655 -40.25 -53.50 30.06
CA THR A 655 -40.79 -52.21 30.53
C THR A 655 -41.48 -51.41 29.43
N GLN A 656 -42.69 -50.93 29.73
CA GLN A 656 -43.51 -50.07 28.87
C GLN A 656 -44.04 -48.86 29.66
N LEU A 657 -43.96 -47.63 29.12
CA LEU A 657 -44.51 -46.42 29.77
C LEU A 657 -46.05 -46.39 29.69
N SER A 658 -46.72 -45.97 30.77
CA SER A 658 -48.18 -46.10 30.93
C SER A 658 -49.08 -45.07 30.23
N ASP A 659 -48.58 -44.00 29.62
CA ASP A 659 -49.47 -42.93 29.11
C ASP A 659 -49.15 -42.41 27.69
N HIS A 660 -50.20 -41.85 27.07
CA HIS A 660 -50.17 -41.10 25.80
C HIS A 660 -49.43 -39.78 25.98
N ILE A 661 -48.12 -39.78 25.78
CA ILE A 661 -47.35 -38.55 25.56
C ILE A 661 -47.23 -38.31 24.05
N TYR A 662 -47.69 -37.13 23.64
CA TYR A 662 -47.72 -36.63 22.27
C TYR A 662 -46.37 -36.76 21.55
N ASN A 663 -46.46 -37.18 20.28
CA ASN A 663 -45.56 -36.91 19.15
C ASN A 663 -44.17 -36.34 19.48
N SER A 664 -43.14 -37.16 19.34
CA SER A 664 -41.87 -36.70 18.76
C SER A 664 -41.11 -37.88 18.18
N ASN A 665 -40.50 -37.69 17.00
CA ASN A 665 -39.58 -38.60 16.33
C ASN A 665 -38.32 -38.86 17.19
N LYS A 666 -38.46 -39.57 18.30
CA LYS A 666 -37.35 -40.01 19.14
C LYS A 666 -37.10 -41.50 18.91
N PHE A 667 -35.86 -41.83 18.57
CA PHE A 667 -35.42 -43.21 18.45
C PHE A 667 -35.42 -43.85 19.84
N HIS A 668 -36.25 -44.87 20.04
CA HIS A 668 -36.34 -45.64 21.27
C HIS A 668 -35.22 -46.68 21.29
N ALA A 669 -34.23 -46.49 22.15
CA ALA A 669 -33.19 -47.48 22.39
C ALA A 669 -33.65 -48.45 23.48
N LEU A 670 -33.52 -49.75 23.23
CA LEU A 670 -33.75 -50.79 24.22
C LEU A 670 -32.54 -50.82 25.17
N GLU A 671 -32.75 -50.57 26.45
CA GLU A 671 -31.68 -50.66 27.46
C GLU A 671 -31.92 -51.81 28.47
N TRP A 672 -30.85 -52.31 29.08
CA TRP A 672 -30.98 -53.16 30.25
C TRP A 672 -31.24 -52.29 31.47
N ILE A 673 -32.29 -52.62 32.23
CA ILE A 673 -32.63 -51.88 33.45
C ILE A 673 -32.40 -52.81 34.64
N PRO A 674 -31.48 -52.49 35.56
CA PRO A 674 -31.31 -53.26 36.79
C PRO A 674 -32.63 -53.29 37.59
N TYR A 675 -33.05 -54.47 38.07
CA TYR A 675 -34.37 -54.62 38.70
C TYR A 675 -34.56 -53.72 39.94
N ASN A 676 -33.47 -53.42 40.65
CA ASN A 676 -33.45 -52.50 41.79
C ASN A 676 -33.73 -51.02 41.42
N LYS A 677 -33.88 -50.70 40.13
CA LYS A 677 -34.32 -49.39 39.64
C LYS A 677 -35.84 -49.25 39.59
N PHE A 678 -36.58 -50.29 39.98
CA PHE A 678 -38.03 -50.27 40.12
C PHE A 678 -38.43 -50.27 41.59
N TYR A 679 -39.44 -49.48 41.94
CA TYR A 679 -40.04 -49.42 43.27
C TYR A 679 -41.54 -49.19 43.19
N ASP A 680 -42.26 -49.32 44.32
CA ASP A 680 -43.73 -49.19 44.34
C ASP A 680 -44.40 -50.20 43.37
N ILE A 681 -43.86 -51.44 43.33
CA ILE A 681 -44.32 -52.51 42.43
C ILE A 681 -45.65 -53.04 42.95
N THR A 682 -46.71 -52.79 42.20
CA THR A 682 -48.08 -53.21 42.51
C THR A 682 -48.57 -54.16 41.44
N TYR A 683 -49.07 -55.32 41.84
CA TYR A 683 -49.70 -56.25 40.92
C TYR A 683 -51.01 -55.66 40.39
N VAL A 684 -51.18 -55.68 39.06
CA VAL A 684 -52.33 -55.07 38.39
C VAL A 684 -53.33 -56.14 37.96
N ALA A 685 -52.88 -57.12 37.18
CA ALA A 685 -53.75 -58.15 36.62
C ALA A 685 -52.96 -59.37 36.14
N LYS A 686 -53.67 -60.50 36.00
CA LYS A 686 -53.23 -61.72 35.32
C LYS A 686 -54.04 -61.86 34.04
N GLY A 687 -53.35 -61.70 32.90
CA GLY A 687 -53.91 -61.89 31.56
C GLY A 687 -53.27 -63.09 30.85
N GLY A 688 -53.45 -63.18 29.53
CA GLY A 688 -52.98 -64.30 28.68
C GLY A 688 -51.50 -64.70 28.86
N PHE A 689 -50.65 -63.80 29.38
CA PHE A 689 -49.30 -64.12 29.87
C PHE A 689 -49.08 -63.58 31.29
N GLU A 690 -49.60 -64.38 32.21
CA GLU A 690 -49.36 -64.55 33.65
C GLU A 690 -49.41 -63.35 34.62
N LYS A 691 -48.56 -62.30 34.56
CA LYS A 691 -48.66 -61.17 35.53
C LYS A 691 -48.16 -59.84 34.96
N VAL A 692 -48.97 -58.79 35.15
CA VAL A 692 -48.63 -57.39 34.87
C VAL A 692 -48.54 -56.63 36.19
N TYR A 693 -47.47 -55.86 36.33
CA TYR A 693 -47.24 -54.99 37.48
C TYR A 693 -47.15 -53.53 37.04
N ARG A 694 -47.63 -52.62 37.88
CA ARG A 694 -47.40 -51.18 37.78
C ARG A 694 -46.31 -50.82 38.77
N THR A 695 -45.30 -50.09 38.32
CA THR A 695 -44.15 -49.71 39.16
C THR A 695 -43.66 -48.32 38.77
N LYS A 696 -42.86 -47.69 39.63
CA LYS A 696 -42.09 -46.48 39.29
C LYS A 696 -40.68 -46.84 38.89
N TRP A 697 -40.22 -46.30 37.76
CA TRP A 697 -38.83 -46.42 37.30
C TRP A 697 -38.02 -45.20 37.72
N ILE A 698 -37.00 -45.41 38.57
CA ILE A 698 -36.20 -44.32 39.16
C ILE A 698 -35.51 -43.49 38.07
N ASP A 699 -34.84 -44.16 37.15
CA ASP A 699 -33.92 -43.50 36.23
C ASP A 699 -34.63 -42.88 35.03
N GLY A 700 -35.86 -43.31 34.68
CA GLY A 700 -36.52 -42.87 33.44
C GLY A 700 -35.78 -43.30 32.16
N TYR A 701 -36.37 -43.08 30.98
CA TYR A 701 -35.77 -43.54 29.72
C TYR A 701 -34.66 -42.63 29.24
N ILE A 702 -33.69 -43.23 28.53
CA ILE A 702 -32.65 -42.51 27.82
C ILE A 702 -33.27 -41.60 26.75
N ASP A 703 -33.03 -40.30 26.85
CA ASP A 703 -33.44 -39.31 25.84
C ASP A 703 -32.34 -39.08 24.80
N LYS A 704 -31.15 -38.69 25.26
CA LYS A 704 -29.99 -38.41 24.40
C LYS A 704 -28.68 -38.46 25.19
N TRP A 705 -27.56 -38.59 24.50
CA TRP A 705 -26.23 -38.51 25.11
C TRP A 705 -25.84 -37.06 25.39
N ASP A 706 -25.36 -36.76 26.60
CA ASP A 706 -24.82 -35.46 26.98
C ASP A 706 -23.29 -35.46 26.78
N ASN A 707 -22.84 -34.78 25.72
CA ASN A 707 -21.43 -34.65 25.38
C ASN A 707 -20.60 -33.89 26.43
N LYS A 708 -21.21 -32.99 27.22
CA LYS A 708 -20.52 -32.22 28.24
C LYS A 708 -20.26 -33.05 29.50
N ASN A 709 -21.27 -33.81 29.92
CA ASN A 709 -21.20 -34.63 31.12
C ASN A 709 -20.74 -36.08 30.86
N GLN A 710 -20.55 -36.45 29.59
CA GLN A 710 -20.16 -37.80 29.15
C GLN A 710 -21.06 -38.90 29.76
N ASN A 711 -22.37 -38.64 29.80
CA ASN A 711 -23.38 -39.53 30.37
C ASN A 711 -24.71 -39.43 29.60
N TRP A 712 -25.62 -40.38 29.78
CA TRP A 712 -26.95 -40.34 29.17
C TRP A 712 -27.87 -39.36 29.92
N GLU A 713 -28.46 -38.41 29.20
CA GLU A 713 -29.58 -37.60 29.69
C GLU A 713 -30.84 -38.46 29.72
N ARG A 714 -31.49 -38.52 30.89
CA ARG A 714 -32.71 -39.32 31.09
C ARG A 714 -33.92 -38.42 31.27
N LYS A 715 -35.07 -38.86 30.76
CA LYS A 715 -36.37 -38.17 30.90
C LYS A 715 -37.38 -39.03 31.63
N ASP A 716 -38.35 -38.35 32.21
CA ASP A 716 -39.46 -38.95 32.95
C ASP A 716 -38.97 -39.81 34.13
N LEU A 717 -38.10 -39.20 34.95
CA LEU A 717 -37.64 -39.76 36.23
C LEU A 717 -38.83 -40.10 37.14
N ASN A 718 -38.76 -41.23 37.83
CA ASN A 718 -39.82 -41.73 38.71
C ASN A 718 -41.20 -41.88 38.04
N THR A 719 -41.22 -42.08 36.71
CA THR A 719 -42.46 -42.27 35.97
C THR A 719 -43.06 -43.65 36.22
N PHE A 720 -44.38 -43.76 36.10
CA PHE A 720 -45.07 -45.04 36.16
C PHE A 720 -44.84 -45.82 34.86
N VAL A 721 -44.43 -47.07 35.02
CA VAL A 721 -44.25 -48.03 33.94
C VAL A 721 -44.98 -49.32 34.28
N ALA A 722 -45.38 -50.05 33.24
CA ALA A 722 -45.84 -51.42 33.36
C ALA A 722 -44.65 -52.37 33.18
N LEU A 723 -44.48 -53.30 34.13
CA LEU A 723 -43.63 -54.47 34.00
C LEU A 723 -44.50 -55.67 33.64
N LYS A 724 -44.20 -56.29 32.50
CA LYS A 724 -44.85 -57.54 32.07
C LYS A 724 -43.89 -58.71 32.28
N SER A 725 -44.28 -59.69 33.10
CA SER A 725 -43.48 -60.87 33.46
C SER A 725 -43.60 -61.99 32.43
N LEU A 726 -42.46 -62.58 32.04
CA LEU A 726 -42.38 -63.72 31.14
C LEU A 726 -42.05 -64.99 31.92
N ASN A 727 -43.00 -65.91 32.07
CA ASN A 727 -42.71 -67.20 32.71
C ASN A 727 -42.03 -68.16 31.74
N ASN A 728 -41.03 -68.89 32.23
CA ASN A 728 -40.24 -69.87 31.46
C ASN A 728 -39.64 -69.28 30.17
N SER A 729 -38.78 -68.27 30.32
CA SER A 729 -38.12 -67.50 29.24
C SER A 729 -37.25 -68.30 28.25
N LYS A 730 -37.27 -69.64 28.28
CA LYS A 730 -36.52 -70.53 27.39
C LYS A 730 -37.13 -70.67 25.98
N ASN A 731 -38.35 -70.18 25.72
CA ASN A 731 -39.00 -70.27 24.41
C ASN A 731 -39.93 -69.07 24.12
N ILE A 732 -39.34 -67.93 23.73
CA ILE A 732 -40.09 -66.80 23.15
C ILE A 732 -40.56 -67.20 21.73
N THR A 733 -41.87 -67.23 21.47
CA THR A 733 -42.48 -67.60 20.17
C THR A 733 -42.84 -66.38 19.32
N LEU A 734 -43.05 -66.58 18.00
CA LEU A 734 -43.45 -65.51 17.08
C LEU A 734 -44.90 -65.03 17.30
N GLU A 735 -45.77 -65.88 17.88
CA GLU A 735 -47.14 -65.51 18.26
C GLU A 735 -47.15 -64.49 19.42
N PHE A 736 -46.26 -64.65 20.40
CA PHE A 736 -46.03 -63.65 21.46
C PHE A 736 -45.58 -62.30 20.89
N MET A 737 -44.73 -62.32 19.84
CA MET A 737 -44.26 -61.11 19.15
C MET A 737 -45.41 -60.36 18.46
N ASN A 738 -46.40 -61.08 17.92
CA ASN A 738 -47.52 -60.48 17.20
C ASN A 738 -48.59 -59.90 18.14
N GLU A 739 -48.80 -60.46 19.34
CA GLU A 739 -49.81 -59.99 20.29
C GLU A 739 -49.38 -58.70 21.02
N ILE A 740 -48.08 -58.52 21.30
CA ILE A 740 -47.51 -57.26 21.81
C ILE A 740 -47.68 -56.11 20.81
N THR A 741 -47.71 -56.41 19.51
CA THR A 741 -48.02 -55.45 18.44
C THR A 741 -49.51 -55.09 18.32
N PHE A 742 -50.45 -55.87 18.89
CA PHE A 742 -51.90 -55.73 18.63
C PHE A 742 -52.80 -55.54 19.87
N THR A 743 -52.27 -55.58 21.09
CA THR A 743 -53.05 -55.23 22.30
C THR A 743 -52.49 -53.99 23.00
N LEU A 744 -52.80 -52.82 22.42
CA LEU A 744 -53.25 -51.56 23.08
C LEU A 744 -53.28 -50.42 22.05
#